data_AF-G8T8S0-F1
#
_entry.id   AF-G8T8S0-F1
#
_cell.length_a   1.000
_cell.length_b   1.000
_cell.length_c   1.000
_cell.angle_alpha   90.00
_cell.angle_beta   90.00
_cell.angle_gamma   90.00
#
_symmetry.space_group_name_H-M   'P 1'
#
loop_
_entity.id
_entity.type
_entity.pdbx_description
1 polymer ?
#
loop_
_entity_poly.entity_id
_entity_poly.type
_entity_poly.pdbx_seq_one_letter_code
_entity_poly.pdbx_strand_id
1 'polypeptide(L)'
;MMSTRRLLTGLFLILLFRVEVMAQTDNYKAWFAEAYQQYPNIPQGVLESTAWSASRLNNMNPQAPGSNEVTMPLRFGIFGLVEDGKGYFKNNLLTVTALSGITTEQFKNDVRLQIMAVAKFLSKEASQQQPGVRLTAESFAPVLEKLAEIPDDGTAVNTYAHSLYTYDVYNHLKKGFSSGKLQQLPRSIQLDRIYAPTLLRTLSAPGVSVDYLKGRIKANGIILPTVNKPASGSTARVETTNDAAAVQSTDYPPALWDQASTSNFTVGRGSAITNVVIHTCEGSYAGTISWFNNASAQVSAHYVIRSSDGQITQMVLEKDRAWHVLSANDYTIGIEHEGYVASGNTWYTNAMYTSSAALVRDICADRNIDGTTCFRGPATSGTNFLPVTVRIKGHQHYSGNTHTDPGIYWNWSKYADLINPPTAVTVASFAVKDQSTGLAIASAAVIITKPDGTTASATTNASGQLIYGLDSGKYTFAFSKSGYKNISTFFYGGPNDSVYADINLDVAGTARIATNTTPLLTANPNQMVLTGYVRDGEQNSALSGAIVRAGNHTATTDGRGFFTLTVPSNAITPGQTPATISIQSNKAGYITHSIQHFYAIPDTYEMQIALTPTTSFTSTPLPGLEELVVRHHGLFDKTLAEQIAFTGSHAQPIAGARQESTVVAAAALAVPAVIRVATSCACTACTNPHVQVMSLESYVQTGVDDEWVSSWNAASLQAGTVAYRSRGAWFVQNPIANNYDISAAACHQTWQTDRATSVKNAAIATAGIVLVKNGAIYKAEYCAESNNAGCGDGFSGTGTDYPCISDARCVGRTKSGAGRGMCQWGSSFWGTDQNYTWILNHYYNPDSAAIQTAAGTLVSSNTTDSKTTDDHTLTIAPNPVTGGTITVEYTLADVSQPASIVLSDNFGQSAQQRNVVLQQGINRISVNTNRLKAGIYNVSIRLVNGKTISKKILIVK
;
A
#
# COMPACT_ATOMS: atom_id res chain seq x y z
N MET A 1 -1.10 43.52 -64.25
CA MET A 1 -1.95 44.48 -63.53
C MET A 1 -2.11 43.96 -62.10
N MET A 2 -1.07 44.00 -61.23
CA MET A 2 -0.48 45.13 -60.47
C MET A 2 -1.49 45.79 -59.51
N SER A 3 -1.26 46.02 -58.21
CA SER A 3 -0.09 45.94 -57.32
C SER A 3 -0.59 46.23 -55.88
N THR A 4 -0.37 45.36 -54.87
CA THR A 4 0.61 45.46 -53.75
C THR A 4 0.66 46.72 -52.84
N ARG A 5 0.51 46.45 -51.52
CA ARG A 5 1.32 46.89 -50.34
C ARG A 5 1.32 48.36 -49.79
N ARG A 6 1.04 48.43 -48.47
CA ARG A 6 1.86 48.98 -47.33
C ARG A 6 1.89 50.49 -46.95
N LEU A 7 2.02 50.66 -45.60
CA LEU A 7 2.62 51.72 -44.76
C LEU A 7 1.83 53.05 -44.55
N LEU A 8 1.44 53.45 -43.32
CA LEU A 8 2.17 53.97 -42.12
C LEU A 8 2.60 55.45 -42.23
N THR A 9 1.97 56.33 -41.44
CA THR A 9 2.43 57.64 -40.87
C THR A 9 1.25 58.20 -40.02
N GLY A 10 1.36 58.80 -38.83
CA GLY A 10 2.46 59.23 -37.97
C GLY A 10 2.09 60.52 -37.20
N LEU A 11 1.89 60.42 -35.87
CA LEU A 11 2.32 61.33 -34.78
C LEU A 11 1.86 62.81 -34.69
N PHE A 12 1.21 63.20 -33.56
CA PHE A 12 1.72 64.10 -32.46
C PHE A 12 0.53 64.53 -31.53
N LEU A 13 0.39 64.03 -30.29
CA LEU A 13 0.96 64.47 -28.99
C LEU A 13 0.33 65.76 -28.38
N ILE A 14 -0.50 65.61 -27.33
CA ILE A 14 -0.58 66.56 -26.20
C ILE A 14 -0.64 65.77 -24.88
N LEU A 15 0.30 66.13 -24.00
CA LEU A 15 0.53 65.69 -22.63
C LEU A 15 -0.72 65.82 -21.74
N LEU A 16 -1.07 64.74 -21.02
CA LEU A 16 -1.79 64.79 -19.75
C LEU A 16 -1.06 63.89 -18.77
N PHE A 17 -0.48 64.49 -17.74
CA PHE A 17 0.09 63.80 -16.58
C PHE A 17 -0.95 62.83 -16.01
N ARG A 18 -0.72 61.53 -16.17
CA ARG A 18 -1.36 60.51 -15.33
C ARG A 18 -0.46 60.32 -14.12
N VAL A 19 -0.96 60.74 -12.96
CA VAL A 19 -0.51 60.19 -11.68
C VAL A 19 -0.97 58.74 -11.68
N GLU A 20 -0.08 57.83 -12.05
CA GLU A 20 -0.27 56.41 -11.74
C GLU A 20 -0.13 56.29 -10.22
N VAL A 21 -1.27 56.12 -9.54
CA VAL A 21 -1.27 55.56 -8.18
C VAL A 21 -0.77 54.13 -8.32
N MET A 22 0.54 53.94 -8.16
CA MET A 22 1.12 52.62 -7.97
C MET A 22 0.48 52.03 -6.73
N ALA A 23 -0.28 50.94 -6.89
CA ALA A 23 -0.72 50.13 -5.76
C ALA A 23 0.53 49.68 -5.00
N GLN A 24 0.70 50.18 -3.77
CA GLN A 24 1.77 49.81 -2.88
C GLN A 24 1.68 48.29 -2.65
N THR A 25 2.69 47.54 -3.07
CA THR A 25 2.76 46.10 -2.78
C THR A 25 2.98 45.98 -1.28
N ASP A 26 2.00 45.45 -0.54
CA ASP A 26 2.10 45.26 0.90
C ASP A 26 3.34 44.42 1.23
N ASN A 27 4.32 45.01 1.92
CA ASN A 27 5.58 44.34 2.23
C ASN A 27 5.55 43.75 3.63
N TYR A 28 4.64 42.79 3.86
CA TYR A 28 4.45 42.10 5.14
C TYR A 28 5.77 41.62 5.75
N LYS A 29 6.65 41.03 4.93
CA LYS A 29 7.95 40.53 5.37
C LYS A 29 8.83 41.64 5.96
N ALA A 30 8.91 42.80 5.31
CA ALA A 30 9.69 43.93 5.82
C ALA A 30 9.07 44.51 7.10
N TRP A 31 7.74 44.63 7.18
CA TRP A 31 7.07 45.18 8.36
C TRP A 31 7.17 44.27 9.58
N PHE A 32 7.05 42.96 9.42
CA PHE A 32 7.33 42.03 10.53
C PHE A 32 8.81 42.07 10.95
N ALA A 33 9.75 42.11 10.00
CA ALA A 33 11.18 42.22 10.30
C ALA A 33 11.50 43.51 11.07
N GLU A 34 10.91 44.64 10.66
CA GLU A 34 11.00 45.92 11.35
C GLU A 34 10.49 45.81 12.79
N ALA A 35 9.35 45.15 13.02
CA ALA A 35 8.77 44.99 14.35
C ALA A 35 9.69 44.18 15.27
N TYR A 36 10.31 43.12 14.76
CA TYR A 36 11.30 42.35 15.54
C TYR A 36 12.59 43.12 15.80
N GLN A 37 13.00 44.01 14.89
CA GLN A 37 14.15 44.88 15.12
C GLN A 37 13.86 45.89 16.23
N GLN A 38 12.64 46.44 16.28
CA GLN A 38 12.24 47.40 17.30
C GLN A 38 11.90 46.74 18.65
N TYR A 39 11.36 45.52 18.63
CA TYR A 39 10.91 44.77 19.80
C TYR A 39 11.58 43.37 19.86
N PRO A 40 12.90 43.30 20.14
CA PRO A 40 13.67 42.06 20.03
C PRO A 40 13.36 40.99 21.10
N ASN A 41 12.60 41.36 22.14
CA ASN A 41 12.12 40.44 23.17
C ASN A 41 10.94 39.56 22.72
N ILE A 42 10.36 39.81 21.53
CA ILE A 42 9.33 38.95 20.93
C ILE A 42 10.00 37.79 20.18
N PRO A 43 9.60 36.53 20.43
CA PRO A 43 10.08 35.38 19.66
C PRO A 43 9.66 35.47 18.19
N GLN A 44 10.61 35.15 17.31
CA GLN A 44 10.43 35.19 15.86
C GLN A 44 9.31 34.23 15.39
N GLY A 45 8.45 34.71 14.50
CA GLY A 45 7.30 33.99 13.96
C GLY A 45 6.00 34.14 14.77
N VAL A 46 6.04 34.62 16.02
CA VAL A 46 4.82 34.76 16.86
C VAL A 46 3.85 35.78 16.27
N LEU A 47 4.34 36.94 15.81
CA LEU A 47 3.49 37.98 15.21
C LEU A 47 2.81 37.47 13.93
N GLU A 48 3.57 36.80 13.07
CA GLU A 48 3.10 36.20 11.82
C GLU A 48 2.01 35.15 12.09
N SER A 49 2.26 34.21 13.00
CA SER A 49 1.29 33.17 13.35
C SER A 49 0.06 33.71 14.05
N THR A 50 0.19 34.80 14.83
CA THR A 50 -0.96 35.46 15.47
C THR A 50 -1.86 36.09 14.41
N ALA A 51 -1.29 36.88 13.49
CA ALA A 51 -2.05 37.50 12.41
C ALA A 51 -2.63 36.45 11.44
N TRP A 52 -1.90 35.37 11.19
CA TRP A 52 -2.39 34.25 10.40
C TRP A 52 -3.57 33.53 11.05
N SER A 53 -3.51 33.28 12.35
CA SER A 53 -4.58 32.61 13.10
C SER A 53 -5.82 33.47 13.19
N ALA A 54 -5.66 34.80 13.32
CA ALA A 54 -6.78 35.72 13.46
C ALA A 54 -7.52 36.03 12.15
N SER A 55 -6.79 36.25 11.03
CA SER A 55 -7.41 36.75 9.80
C SER A 55 -6.86 36.15 8.50
N ARG A 56 -5.92 35.20 8.60
CA ARG A 56 -5.13 34.70 7.45
C ARG A 56 -4.39 35.84 6.73
N LEU A 57 -3.90 36.82 7.50
CA LEU A 57 -3.25 38.05 7.02
C LEU A 57 -4.14 38.94 6.14
N ASN A 58 -5.46 38.86 6.28
CA ASN A 58 -6.39 39.79 5.65
C ASN A 58 -6.63 40.99 6.57
N ASN A 59 -6.51 42.20 6.03
CA ASN A 59 -6.85 43.40 6.78
C ASN A 59 -8.37 43.50 6.87
N MET A 60 -8.94 43.14 8.02
CA MET A 60 -10.39 43.13 8.21
C MET A 60 -10.89 44.53 8.52
N ASN A 61 -11.88 45.00 7.75
CA ASN A 61 -12.59 46.24 8.01
C ASN A 61 -14.09 46.06 7.68
N PRO A 62 -14.81 45.26 8.48
CA PRO A 62 -16.22 44.96 8.24
C PRO A 62 -17.09 46.20 8.50
N GLN A 63 -18.17 46.32 7.72
CA GLN A 63 -19.21 47.33 7.95
C GLN A 63 -20.06 46.96 9.16
N ALA A 64 -20.62 47.97 9.84
CA ALA A 64 -21.56 47.74 10.94
C ALA A 64 -22.81 46.99 10.42
N PRO A 65 -23.27 45.93 11.12
CA PRO A 65 -24.52 45.26 10.76
C PRO A 65 -25.71 46.21 10.98
N GLY A 66 -26.84 45.89 10.33
CA GLY A 66 -28.09 46.66 10.50
C GLY A 66 -28.56 46.69 11.96
N SER A 67 -29.32 47.73 12.34
CA SER A 67 -29.68 48.04 13.74
C SER A 67 -30.46 46.96 14.51
N ASN A 68 -30.89 45.87 13.85
CA ASN A 68 -31.75 44.84 14.42
C ASN A 68 -31.07 43.45 14.51
N GLU A 69 -29.78 43.34 14.18
CA GLU A 69 -29.05 42.05 14.18
C GLU A 69 -28.17 41.91 15.43
N VAL A 70 -28.43 40.87 16.23
CA VAL A 70 -27.60 40.51 17.40
C VAL A 70 -26.41 39.68 16.92
N THR A 71 -25.34 40.36 16.52
CA THR A 71 -24.11 39.73 16.02
C THR A 71 -23.00 39.69 17.08
N MET A 72 -22.05 38.78 16.90
CA MET A 72 -20.80 38.81 17.65
C MET A 72 -20.00 40.09 17.32
N PRO A 73 -19.20 40.66 18.25
CA PRO A 73 -18.40 41.87 18.02
C PRO A 73 -17.55 41.85 16.74
N LEU A 74 -17.43 42.99 16.07
CA LEU A 74 -16.64 43.12 14.84
C LEU A 74 -15.14 43.05 15.13
N ARG A 75 -14.39 42.48 14.18
CA ARG A 75 -12.93 42.35 14.24
C ARG A 75 -12.26 43.22 13.19
N PHE A 76 -11.16 43.86 13.57
CA PHE A 76 -10.43 44.79 12.75
C PHE A 76 -8.95 44.43 12.62
N GLY A 77 -8.37 44.74 11.46
CA GLY A 77 -6.96 44.51 11.19
C GLY A 77 -6.60 43.05 10.94
N ILE A 78 -5.31 42.81 10.68
CA ILE A 78 -4.76 41.48 10.46
C ILE A 78 -4.67 40.64 11.73
N PHE A 79 -4.80 41.27 12.91
CA PHE A 79 -4.81 40.60 14.21
C PHE A 79 -6.22 40.40 14.76
N GLY A 80 -7.26 40.83 14.03
CA GLY A 80 -8.66 40.63 14.41
C GLY A 80 -9.07 41.25 15.74
N LEU A 81 -8.57 42.45 16.05
CA LEU A 81 -8.86 43.11 17.32
C LEU A 81 -10.29 43.67 17.36
N VAL A 82 -10.89 43.67 18.54
CA VAL A 82 -12.24 44.12 18.86
C VAL A 82 -12.21 45.54 19.42
N GLU A 83 -12.97 46.44 18.79
CA GLU A 83 -13.13 47.83 19.23
C GLU A 83 -14.24 47.97 20.28
N ASP A 84 -15.38 47.32 20.04
CA ASP A 84 -16.55 47.28 20.92
C ASP A 84 -16.95 45.83 21.17
N GLY A 85 -16.58 45.31 22.34
CA GLY A 85 -16.89 43.96 22.79
C GLY A 85 -18.30 43.78 23.33
N LYS A 86 -19.19 44.77 23.18
CA LYS A 86 -20.60 44.73 23.59
C LYS A 86 -20.78 44.40 25.09
N GLY A 87 -19.88 44.90 25.92
CA GLY A 87 -19.89 44.69 27.37
C GLY A 87 -19.45 43.30 27.84
N TYR A 88 -19.05 42.41 26.92
CA TYR A 88 -18.53 41.08 27.26
C TYR A 88 -17.07 40.93 26.85
N PHE A 89 -16.75 41.01 25.56
CA PHE A 89 -15.36 40.93 25.11
C PHE A 89 -14.56 42.17 25.49
N LYS A 90 -13.25 41.99 25.64
CA LYS A 90 -12.29 43.06 25.88
C LYS A 90 -12.19 43.92 24.64
N ASN A 91 -12.20 45.24 24.83
CA ASN A 91 -11.89 46.22 23.78
C ASN A 91 -10.37 46.27 23.54
N ASN A 92 -9.80 45.16 23.09
CA ASN A 92 -8.36 44.99 22.93
C ASN A 92 -7.79 45.92 21.83
N LEU A 93 -8.59 46.32 20.83
CA LEU A 93 -8.17 47.34 19.86
C LEU A 93 -7.88 48.68 20.55
N LEU A 94 -8.82 49.18 21.37
CA LEU A 94 -8.67 50.44 22.08
C LEU A 94 -7.43 50.43 22.98
N THR A 95 -7.18 49.28 23.63
CA THR A 95 -6.01 49.08 24.51
C THR A 95 -4.70 49.15 23.72
N VAL A 96 -4.62 48.43 22.59
CA VAL A 96 -3.42 48.39 21.72
C VAL A 96 -3.12 49.74 21.09
N THR A 97 -4.15 50.46 20.61
CA THR A 97 -3.98 51.76 19.95
C THR A 97 -3.62 52.86 20.95
N ALA A 98 -4.24 52.88 22.14
CA ALA A 98 -3.91 53.83 23.20
C ALA A 98 -2.45 53.69 23.65
N LEU A 99 -1.96 52.45 23.83
CA LEU A 99 -0.56 52.21 24.18
C LEU A 99 0.41 52.66 23.08
N SER A 100 -0.02 52.59 21.82
CA SER A 100 0.80 52.90 20.66
C SER A 100 0.74 54.37 20.26
N GLY A 101 -0.16 55.16 20.86
CA GLY A 101 -0.34 56.58 20.52
C GLY A 101 -0.94 56.79 19.12
N ILE A 102 -1.73 55.84 18.64
CA ILE A 102 -2.43 55.91 17.34
C ILE A 102 -3.94 55.83 17.56
N THR A 103 -4.74 56.30 16.59
CA THR A 103 -6.20 56.13 16.60
C THR A 103 -6.60 54.76 16.06
N THR A 104 -7.82 54.31 16.37
CA THR A 104 -8.35 53.07 15.80
C THR A 104 -8.55 53.17 14.29
N GLU A 105 -8.85 54.35 13.77
CA GLU A 105 -8.95 54.60 12.32
C GLU A 105 -7.58 54.46 11.62
N GLN A 106 -6.50 54.95 12.25
CA GLN A 106 -5.14 54.73 11.74
C GLN A 106 -4.79 53.24 11.75
N PHE A 107 -5.14 52.52 12.81
CA PHE A 107 -4.94 51.07 12.88
C PHE A 107 -5.70 50.34 11.76
N LYS A 108 -6.98 50.64 11.54
CA LYS A 108 -7.81 49.97 10.52
C LYS A 108 -7.26 50.15 9.10
N ASN A 109 -6.66 51.29 8.80
CA ASN A 109 -6.23 51.65 7.44
C ASN A 109 -4.75 51.34 7.12
N ASP A 110 -3.88 51.10 8.10
CA ASP A 110 -2.44 50.89 7.87
C ASP A 110 -1.92 49.59 8.51
N VAL A 111 -1.65 48.58 7.68
CA VAL A 111 -1.16 47.26 8.11
C VAL A 111 0.19 47.33 8.83
N ARG A 112 1.10 48.23 8.42
CA ARG A 112 2.38 48.40 9.12
C ARG A 112 2.13 48.92 10.54
N LEU A 113 1.24 49.91 10.72
CA LEU A 113 0.88 50.40 12.05
C LEU A 113 0.21 49.32 12.90
N GLN A 114 -0.60 48.43 12.30
CA GLN A 114 -1.16 47.28 13.02
C GLN A 114 -0.08 46.37 13.61
N ILE A 115 0.91 46.00 12.78
CA ILE A 115 2.04 45.15 13.18
C ILE A 115 2.84 45.82 14.30
N MET A 116 3.18 47.11 14.15
CA MET A 116 3.95 47.84 15.16
C MET A 116 3.19 48.00 16.48
N ALA A 117 1.89 48.28 16.42
CA ALA A 117 1.08 48.48 17.61
C ALA A 117 0.92 47.20 18.43
N VAL A 118 0.64 46.07 17.76
CA VAL A 118 0.56 44.76 18.42
C VAL A 118 1.92 44.32 18.95
N ALA A 119 3.01 44.52 18.19
CA ALA A 119 4.35 44.24 18.68
C ALA A 119 4.71 45.06 19.94
N LYS A 120 4.39 46.36 19.94
CA LYS A 120 4.59 47.22 21.12
C LYS A 120 3.83 46.72 22.34
N PHE A 121 2.56 46.33 22.15
CA PHE A 121 1.73 45.75 23.19
C PHE A 121 2.35 44.48 23.77
N LEU A 122 2.62 43.48 22.93
CA LEU A 122 3.20 42.21 23.37
C LEU A 122 4.59 42.39 24.01
N SER A 123 5.41 43.31 23.50
CA SER A 123 6.73 43.62 24.07
C SER A 123 6.62 44.22 25.48
N LYS A 124 5.63 45.08 25.73
CA LYS A 124 5.35 45.63 27.06
C LYS A 124 4.90 44.53 28.02
N GLU A 125 3.94 43.70 27.61
CA GLU A 125 3.44 42.59 28.42
C GLU A 125 4.57 41.58 28.75
N ALA A 126 5.43 41.25 27.78
CA ALA A 126 6.59 40.40 28.01
C ALA A 126 7.58 41.01 29.04
N SER A 127 7.80 42.32 28.96
CA SER A 127 8.68 43.03 29.90
C SER A 127 8.11 43.09 31.31
N GLN A 128 6.79 43.08 31.46
CA GLN A 128 6.13 43.00 32.77
C GLN A 128 6.24 41.60 33.37
N GLN A 129 6.18 40.55 32.54
CA GLN A 129 6.31 39.18 33.02
C GLN A 129 7.74 38.86 33.47
N GLN A 130 8.77 39.23 32.67
CA GLN A 130 10.18 39.05 33.04
C GLN A 130 11.04 40.22 32.50
N PRO A 131 11.33 41.24 33.34
CA PRO A 131 12.15 42.37 32.93
C PRO A 131 13.55 41.95 32.48
N GLY A 132 13.98 42.37 31.28
CA GLY A 132 15.35 42.18 30.79
C GLY A 132 15.70 40.77 30.27
N VAL A 133 14.74 39.83 30.24
CA VAL A 133 14.96 38.47 29.74
C VAL A 133 14.20 38.27 28.42
N ARG A 134 14.88 37.70 27.42
CA ARG A 134 14.23 37.26 26.19
C ARG A 134 13.54 35.91 26.45
N LEU A 135 12.21 35.92 26.45
CA LEU A 135 11.41 34.71 26.59
C LEU A 135 11.65 33.77 25.39
N THR A 136 11.63 32.46 25.63
CA THR A 136 11.51 31.46 24.55
C THR A 136 10.11 31.54 23.95
N ALA A 137 9.92 30.96 22.75
CA ALA A 137 8.61 30.86 22.15
C ALA A 137 7.59 30.20 23.10
N GLU A 138 7.94 29.09 23.75
CA GLU A 138 7.04 28.39 24.68
C GLU A 138 6.68 29.24 25.91
N SER A 139 7.66 29.92 26.51
CA SER A 139 7.42 30.78 27.69
C SER A 139 6.66 32.09 27.37
N PHE A 140 6.45 32.40 26.08
CA PHE A 140 5.74 33.59 25.62
C PHE A 140 4.22 33.39 25.56
N ALA A 141 3.71 32.16 25.73
CA ALA A 141 2.27 31.88 25.63
C ALA A 141 1.39 32.72 26.58
N PRO A 142 1.75 32.95 27.87
CA PRO A 142 0.97 33.81 28.76
C PRO A 142 0.96 35.29 28.34
N VAL A 143 2.03 35.76 27.67
CA VAL A 143 2.07 37.11 27.08
C VAL A 143 1.08 37.22 25.94
N LEU A 144 1.08 36.22 25.05
CA LEU A 144 0.20 36.19 23.89
C LEU A 144 -1.27 36.15 24.30
N GLU A 145 -1.62 35.41 25.34
CA GLU A 145 -2.97 35.34 25.91
C GLU A 145 -3.56 36.73 26.22
N LYS A 146 -2.74 37.69 26.65
CA LYS A 146 -3.18 39.07 26.95
C LYS A 146 -3.74 39.82 25.75
N LEU A 147 -3.42 39.39 24.54
CA LEU A 147 -3.94 39.98 23.31
C LEU A 147 -5.37 39.51 22.97
N ALA A 148 -5.80 38.36 23.50
CA ALA A 148 -7.12 37.80 23.21
C ALA A 148 -8.26 38.74 23.62
N GLU A 149 -9.36 38.73 22.88
CA GLU A 149 -10.58 39.47 23.20
C GLU A 149 -11.40 38.84 24.34
N ILE A 150 -11.05 37.63 24.75
CA ILE A 150 -11.79 36.80 25.71
C ILE A 150 -11.68 37.40 27.13
N PRO A 151 -12.77 37.41 27.94
CA PRO A 151 -12.75 37.97 29.29
C PRO A 151 -11.76 37.25 30.23
N ASP A 152 -11.14 38.01 31.14
CA ASP A 152 -10.24 37.48 32.17
C ASP A 152 -11.01 37.27 33.50
N ASP A 153 -12.19 36.65 33.43
CA ASP A 153 -13.12 36.51 34.57
C ASP A 153 -12.87 35.26 35.44
N GLY A 154 -11.88 34.44 35.06
CA GLY A 154 -11.52 33.22 35.76
C GLY A 154 -12.51 32.07 35.61
N THR A 155 -13.54 32.21 34.76
CA THR A 155 -14.46 31.11 34.47
C THR A 155 -13.73 29.99 33.73
N ALA A 156 -14.14 28.75 33.98
CA ALA A 156 -13.53 27.58 33.32
C ALA A 156 -13.63 27.68 31.79
N VAL A 157 -14.76 28.19 31.28
CA VAL A 157 -15.01 28.43 29.85
C VAL A 157 -14.02 29.44 29.28
N ASN A 158 -13.89 30.63 29.87
CA ASN A 158 -13.00 31.65 29.32
C ASN A 158 -11.52 31.26 29.48
N THR A 159 -11.17 30.54 30.56
CA THR A 159 -9.84 29.93 30.71
C THR A 159 -9.54 28.91 29.60
N TYR A 160 -10.53 28.09 29.24
CA TYR A 160 -10.43 27.16 28.14
C TYR A 160 -10.35 27.87 26.78
N ALA A 161 -11.17 28.90 26.55
CA ALA A 161 -11.14 29.71 25.34
C ALA A 161 -9.79 30.43 25.14
N HIS A 162 -9.17 30.96 26.21
CA HIS A 162 -7.81 31.50 26.18
C HIS A 162 -6.76 30.46 25.75
N SER A 163 -6.90 29.23 26.26
CA SER A 163 -6.04 28.11 25.87
C SER A 163 -6.24 27.73 24.40
N LEU A 164 -7.47 27.78 23.89
CA LEU A 164 -7.78 27.55 22.47
C LEU A 164 -7.19 28.64 21.56
N TYR A 165 -7.30 29.91 21.97
CA TYR A 165 -6.72 31.04 21.23
C TYR A 165 -5.22 30.88 21.05
N THR A 166 -4.50 30.64 22.15
CA THR A 166 -3.04 30.46 22.09
C THR A 166 -2.65 29.17 21.36
N TYR A 167 -3.43 28.08 21.52
CA TYR A 167 -3.12 26.80 20.88
C TYR A 167 -3.11 26.94 19.36
N ASP A 168 -4.09 27.64 18.78
CA ASP A 168 -4.15 27.80 17.33
C ASP A 168 -2.95 28.58 16.79
N VAL A 169 -2.50 29.62 17.50
CA VAL A 169 -1.29 30.38 17.14
C VAL A 169 -0.05 29.50 17.18
N TYR A 170 0.16 28.74 18.26
CA TYR A 170 1.33 27.87 18.38
C TYR A 170 1.28 26.67 17.43
N ASN A 171 0.09 26.16 17.10
CA ASN A 171 -0.08 25.12 16.09
C ASN A 171 0.35 25.62 14.70
N HIS A 172 -0.02 26.85 14.32
CA HIS A 172 0.44 27.48 13.08
C HIS A 172 1.93 27.81 13.10
N LEU A 173 2.48 28.28 14.23
CA LEU A 173 3.92 28.51 14.38
C LEU A 173 4.73 27.21 14.22
N LYS A 174 4.23 26.12 14.81
CA LYS A 174 4.82 24.78 14.71
C LYS A 174 4.79 24.25 13.27
N LYS A 175 3.62 24.33 12.61
CA LYS A 175 3.40 23.78 11.27
C LYS A 175 3.94 24.66 10.14
N GLY A 176 4.10 25.95 10.38
CA GLY A 176 4.31 26.94 9.32
C GLY A 176 3.05 27.14 8.47
N PHE A 177 3.10 28.13 7.59
CA PHE A 177 2.04 28.40 6.62
C PHE A 177 2.60 29.12 5.39
N SER A 178 1.84 29.09 4.29
CA SER A 178 2.17 29.79 3.06
C SER A 178 0.94 30.51 2.51
N SER A 179 1.13 31.74 2.05
CA SER A 179 0.12 32.57 1.41
C SER A 179 0.75 33.39 0.30
N GLY A 180 -0.08 34.05 -0.53
CA GLY A 180 0.42 35.02 -1.50
C GLY A 180 1.10 36.25 -0.89
N LYS A 181 0.96 36.48 0.43
CA LYS A 181 1.48 37.66 1.14
C LYS A 181 2.75 37.36 1.94
N LEU A 182 2.86 36.15 2.48
CA LEU A 182 3.93 35.74 3.39
C LEU A 182 4.08 34.21 3.43
N GLN A 183 5.33 33.74 3.55
CA GLN A 183 5.66 32.36 3.87
C GLN A 183 6.35 32.31 5.24
N GLN A 184 5.77 31.55 6.15
CA GLN A 184 6.34 31.27 7.47
C GLN A 184 6.75 29.80 7.52
N LEU A 185 8.06 29.54 7.65
CA LEU A 185 8.56 28.17 7.78
C LEU A 185 8.16 27.55 9.12
N PRO A 186 7.97 26.21 9.18
CA PRO A 186 7.73 25.49 10.43
C PRO A 186 8.84 25.77 11.46
N ARG A 187 8.46 25.84 12.74
CA ARG A 187 9.41 25.99 13.86
C ARG A 187 9.28 24.84 14.84
N SER A 188 10.40 24.48 15.47
CA SER A 188 10.40 23.50 16.56
C SER A 188 9.76 24.13 17.79
N ILE A 189 8.53 23.72 18.10
CA ILE A 189 7.74 24.17 19.26
C ILE A 189 7.29 22.93 20.04
N GLN A 190 7.54 22.93 21.34
CA GLN A 190 7.10 21.88 22.26
C GLN A 190 5.79 22.30 22.95
N LEU A 191 4.64 21.89 22.39
CA LEU A 191 3.31 22.24 22.92
C LEU A 191 3.08 21.71 24.34
N ASP A 192 3.75 20.62 24.71
CA ASP A 192 3.76 20.01 26.05
C ASP A 192 4.54 20.84 27.09
N ARG A 193 5.34 21.82 26.66
CA ARG A 193 5.91 22.85 27.54
C ARG A 193 4.98 24.05 27.75
N ILE A 194 3.93 24.17 26.94
CA ILE A 194 2.96 25.26 27.01
C ILE A 194 1.71 24.79 27.75
N TYR A 195 1.23 23.59 27.45
CA TYR A 195 0.00 23.03 28.00
C TYR A 195 0.28 21.73 28.75
N ALA A 196 -0.38 21.55 29.90
CA ALA A 196 -0.38 20.27 30.60
C ALA A 196 -0.87 19.15 29.66
N PRO A 197 -0.33 17.93 29.73
CA PRO A 197 -0.65 16.86 28.78
C PRO A 197 -2.15 16.58 28.59
N THR A 198 -2.93 16.66 29.67
CA THR A 198 -4.39 16.47 29.62
C THR A 198 -5.07 17.60 28.87
N LEU A 199 -4.70 18.85 29.15
CA LEU A 199 -5.24 20.01 28.43
C LEU A 199 -4.82 20.00 26.96
N LEU A 200 -3.57 19.63 26.65
CA LEU A 200 -3.09 19.53 25.27
C LEU A 200 -3.91 18.53 24.45
N ARG A 201 -4.27 17.38 25.04
CA ARG A 201 -5.16 16.39 24.39
C ARG A 201 -6.55 16.95 24.11
N THR A 202 -7.09 17.77 25.00
CA THR A 202 -8.39 18.46 24.81
C THR A 202 -8.29 19.55 23.75
N LEU A 203 -7.19 20.31 23.72
CA LEU A 203 -7.01 21.41 22.77
C LEU A 203 -6.73 20.93 21.35
N SER A 204 -6.07 19.79 21.19
CA SER A 204 -5.78 19.20 19.88
C SER A 204 -6.98 18.45 19.32
N ALA A 205 -7.31 18.70 18.04
CA ALA A 205 -8.31 17.91 17.34
C ALA A 205 -8.02 16.42 17.56
N PRO A 206 -8.98 15.62 18.04
CA PRO A 206 -8.86 14.20 17.86
C PRO A 206 -8.74 14.01 16.36
N GLY A 207 -7.67 13.38 15.86
CA GLY A 207 -7.52 13.22 14.41
C GLY A 207 -8.74 12.49 13.86
N VAL A 208 -9.74 13.23 13.36
CA VAL A 208 -11.02 12.68 12.92
C VAL A 208 -10.79 12.12 11.53
N SER A 209 -10.45 10.84 11.47
CA SER A 209 -10.34 10.13 10.20
C SER A 209 -11.68 9.50 9.90
N VAL A 210 -12.26 9.92 8.79
CA VAL A 210 -13.57 9.49 8.37
C VAL A 210 -13.41 8.35 7.38
N ASP A 211 -13.64 7.12 7.85
CA ASP A 211 -13.72 5.95 6.98
C ASP A 211 -15.19 5.80 6.55
N TYR A 212 -15.60 6.73 5.69
CA TYR A 212 -16.97 6.82 5.17
C TYR A 212 -17.41 5.54 4.46
N LEU A 213 -16.45 4.75 3.95
CA LEU A 213 -16.68 3.51 3.22
C LEU A 213 -17.09 2.35 4.14
N LYS A 214 -16.57 2.35 5.37
CA LYS A 214 -16.99 1.41 6.42
C LYS A 214 -18.04 2.01 7.35
N GLY A 215 -18.52 3.22 7.06
CA GLY A 215 -19.39 3.98 7.95
C GLY A 215 -18.77 4.24 9.31
N ARG A 216 -17.45 4.42 9.41
CA ARG A 216 -16.72 4.56 10.69
C ARG A 216 -16.14 5.96 10.83
N ILE A 217 -16.25 6.51 12.03
CA ILE A 217 -15.54 7.72 12.42
C ILE A 217 -14.44 7.27 13.38
N LYS A 218 -13.18 7.59 13.08
CA LYS A 218 -12.10 7.38 14.05
C LYS A 218 -11.70 8.71 14.65
N ALA A 219 -11.48 8.74 15.94
CA ALA A 219 -11.00 9.88 16.69
C ALA A 219 -9.84 9.39 17.57
N ASN A 220 -8.65 10.02 17.47
CA ASN A 220 -7.47 9.59 18.23
C ASN A 220 -7.10 8.10 18.05
N GLY A 221 -7.32 7.56 16.84
CA GLY A 221 -7.06 6.15 16.53
C GLY A 221 -8.14 5.16 17.01
N ILE A 222 -9.16 5.62 17.74
CA ILE A 222 -10.28 4.81 18.22
C ILE A 222 -11.42 4.86 17.21
N ILE A 223 -11.96 3.72 16.79
CA ILE A 223 -13.20 3.63 16.00
C ILE A 223 -14.37 3.92 16.93
N LEU A 224 -15.15 4.95 16.61
CA LEU A 224 -16.32 5.33 17.38
C LEU A 224 -17.57 4.58 16.87
N PRO A 225 -18.47 4.17 17.76
CA PRO A 225 -19.68 3.43 17.40
C PRO A 225 -20.61 4.31 16.57
N THR A 226 -20.89 3.90 15.33
CA THR A 226 -21.77 4.59 14.40
C THR A 226 -23.10 3.86 14.32
N VAL A 227 -23.96 4.07 15.32
CA VAL A 227 -25.30 3.49 15.51
C VAL A 227 -25.36 2.18 16.32
N ASN A 228 -25.83 2.31 17.57
CA ASN A 228 -26.89 1.49 18.15
C ASN A 228 -27.39 2.17 19.44
N LYS A 229 -28.67 2.52 19.42
CA LYS A 229 -29.53 2.93 20.54
C LYS A 229 -29.02 2.43 21.91
N PRO A 230 -28.87 3.27 22.94
CA PRO A 230 -28.74 2.74 24.27
C PRO A 230 -30.04 2.02 24.59
N ALA A 231 -29.99 0.69 24.69
CA ALA A 231 -31.01 -0.03 25.41
C ALA A 231 -31.05 0.59 26.81
N SER A 232 -32.21 1.14 27.17
CA SER A 232 -32.54 1.51 28.53
C SER A 232 -32.03 0.41 29.47
N GLY A 233 -31.03 0.73 30.31
CA GLY A 233 -30.57 -0.12 31.39
C GLY A 233 -29.26 -0.92 31.24
N SER A 234 -28.35 -0.62 30.30
CA SER A 234 -27.07 -1.36 30.18
C SER A 234 -25.89 -0.70 30.89
N THR A 235 -25.53 -1.22 32.07
CA THR A 235 -24.20 -1.08 32.69
C THR A 235 -23.25 -2.17 32.16
N ALA A 236 -22.38 -1.85 31.19
CA ALA A 236 -21.11 -2.53 30.87
C ALA A 236 -20.50 -1.86 29.61
N ARG A 237 -19.19 -1.66 29.42
CA ARG A 237 -18.02 -2.30 30.03
C ARG A 237 -16.81 -1.36 29.88
N VAL A 238 -16.13 -1.13 31.00
CA VAL A 238 -14.79 -0.56 31.07
C VAL A 238 -13.80 -1.55 30.46
N GLU A 239 -13.03 -1.12 29.45
CA GLU A 239 -11.67 -1.61 29.21
C GLU A 239 -10.76 -0.41 28.89
N THR A 240 -10.15 0.10 29.97
CA THR A 240 -8.83 0.73 30.10
C THR A 240 -8.23 1.50 28.91
N THR A 241 -8.64 2.75 28.77
CA THR A 241 -7.68 3.86 28.90
C THR A 241 -8.08 4.64 30.15
N ASN A 242 -7.15 4.87 31.07
CA ASN A 242 -7.40 5.70 32.25
C ASN A 242 -7.55 7.16 31.83
N ASP A 243 -8.67 7.58 31.24
CA ASP A 243 -9.04 9.00 31.12
C ASP A 243 -10.54 9.12 30.75
N ALA A 244 -11.41 9.03 31.74
CA ALA A 244 -12.81 9.46 31.65
C ALA A 244 -12.98 11.01 31.50
N ALA A 245 -11.95 11.71 31.01
CA ALA A 245 -11.82 13.16 31.08
C ALA A 245 -11.58 13.86 29.72
N ALA A 246 -11.45 13.13 28.62
CA ALA A 246 -11.73 13.73 27.32
C ALA A 246 -13.25 13.85 27.25
N VAL A 247 -13.80 15.00 27.62
CA VAL A 247 -15.24 15.24 27.75
C VAL A 247 -15.91 14.95 26.40
N GLN A 248 -16.46 13.74 26.25
CA GLN A 248 -17.19 13.32 25.05
C GLN A 248 -18.58 13.96 25.08
N SER A 249 -18.94 14.62 23.98
CA SER A 249 -20.30 15.12 23.75
C SER A 249 -21.32 13.97 23.77
N THR A 250 -22.54 14.27 24.22
CA THR A 250 -23.61 13.26 24.37
C THR A 250 -24.13 12.81 23.01
N ASP A 251 -24.33 13.74 22.08
CA ASP A 251 -24.93 13.44 20.78
C ASP A 251 -23.87 13.08 19.73
N TYR A 252 -22.64 13.57 19.85
CA TYR A 252 -21.53 13.23 18.95
C TYR A 252 -20.24 12.99 19.73
N PRO A 253 -19.91 11.73 20.10
CA PRO A 253 -18.77 11.41 20.97
C PRO A 253 -17.41 12.01 20.59
N PRO A 254 -17.05 12.22 19.30
CA PRO A 254 -15.79 12.90 18.96
C PRO A 254 -15.76 14.40 19.28
N ALA A 255 -16.90 15.06 19.49
CA ALA A 255 -16.93 16.46 19.89
C ALA A 255 -16.65 16.63 21.38
N LEU A 256 -16.07 17.77 21.72
CA LEU A 256 -16.00 18.25 23.11
C LEU A 256 -17.35 18.80 23.53
N TRP A 257 -17.64 18.80 24.83
CA TRP A 257 -18.83 19.44 25.38
C TRP A 257 -18.46 20.72 26.13
N ASP A 258 -19.03 21.85 25.71
CA ASP A 258 -18.96 23.15 26.40
C ASP A 258 -20.33 23.84 26.26
N GLN A 259 -21.18 23.66 27.26
CA GLN A 259 -22.57 24.08 27.16
C GLN A 259 -22.70 25.60 26.99
N ALA A 260 -23.44 26.05 25.97
CA ALA A 260 -23.86 27.44 25.85
C ALA A 260 -24.65 27.90 27.08
N SER A 261 -24.69 29.21 27.33
CA SER A 261 -25.51 29.77 28.40
C SER A 261 -26.96 29.30 28.27
N THR A 262 -27.57 28.90 29.39
CA THR A 262 -28.99 28.51 29.42
C THR A 262 -29.95 29.64 29.01
N SER A 263 -29.45 30.87 28.92
CA SER A 263 -30.19 32.03 28.40
C SER A 263 -30.16 32.14 26.87
N ASN A 264 -29.44 31.26 26.17
CA ASN A 264 -29.20 31.34 24.72
C ASN A 264 -29.83 30.18 23.92
N PHE A 265 -30.57 29.28 24.57
CA PHE A 265 -31.27 28.17 23.90
C PHE A 265 -32.55 27.81 24.67
N THR A 266 -33.44 27.02 24.05
CA THR A 266 -34.63 26.49 24.72
C THR A 266 -34.45 25.00 25.01
N VAL A 267 -34.71 24.58 26.25
CA VAL A 267 -34.71 23.15 26.60
C VAL A 267 -35.89 22.46 25.90
N GLY A 268 -35.59 21.38 25.19
CA GLY A 268 -36.52 20.68 24.31
C GLY A 268 -36.82 21.43 23.00
N ARG A 269 -37.49 20.72 22.10
CA ARG A 269 -38.05 21.27 20.85
C ARG A 269 -39.39 20.60 20.54
N GLY A 270 -40.29 21.34 19.89
CA GLY A 270 -41.64 20.86 19.53
C GLY A 270 -41.73 20.12 18.20
N SER A 271 -40.65 20.10 17.41
CA SER A 271 -40.62 19.54 16.06
C SER A 271 -39.51 18.48 15.92
N ALA A 272 -39.72 17.52 15.02
CA ALA A 272 -38.67 16.59 14.64
C ALA A 272 -37.52 17.33 13.95
N ILE A 273 -36.28 16.89 14.19
CA ILE A 273 -35.10 17.40 13.50
C ILE A 273 -35.12 16.83 12.09
N THR A 274 -35.25 17.70 11.10
CA THR A 274 -35.31 17.29 9.69
C THR A 274 -34.19 17.89 8.86
N ASN A 275 -33.49 18.91 9.35
CA ASN A 275 -32.55 19.69 8.56
C ASN A 275 -31.26 20.02 9.34
N VAL A 276 -30.17 20.25 8.61
CA VAL A 276 -28.90 20.75 9.14
C VAL A 276 -28.56 22.08 8.47
N VAL A 277 -28.10 23.05 9.25
CA VAL A 277 -27.73 24.39 8.79
C VAL A 277 -26.23 24.59 8.91
N ILE A 278 -25.60 24.95 7.80
CA ILE A 278 -24.19 25.31 7.73
C ILE A 278 -24.05 26.81 7.90
N HIS A 279 -23.32 27.23 8.92
CA HIS A 279 -23.02 28.62 9.22
C HIS A 279 -21.52 28.91 9.15
N THR A 280 -21.19 30.20 9.04
CA THR A 280 -19.84 30.71 9.28
C THR A 280 -19.88 31.66 10.47
N CYS A 281 -18.94 31.50 11.41
CA CYS A 281 -18.97 32.22 12.70
C CYS A 281 -18.86 33.75 12.59
N GLU A 282 -18.27 34.26 11.50
CA GLU A 282 -17.75 35.64 11.42
C GLU A 282 -16.78 35.94 12.60
N GLY A 283 -15.93 34.97 12.91
CA GLY A 283 -15.03 35.00 14.06
C GLY A 283 -14.21 33.73 14.27
N SER A 284 -13.45 33.73 15.37
CA SER A 284 -12.58 32.63 15.78
C SER A 284 -13.34 31.54 16.52
N TYR A 285 -12.82 30.32 16.52
CA TYR A 285 -13.38 29.17 17.22
C TYR A 285 -13.50 29.43 18.74
N ALA A 286 -12.43 29.94 19.35
CA ALA A 286 -12.41 30.30 20.77
C ALA A 286 -13.39 31.43 21.10
N GLY A 287 -13.46 32.45 20.24
CA GLY A 287 -14.39 33.57 20.39
C GLY A 287 -15.84 33.13 20.32
N THR A 288 -16.21 32.29 19.35
CA THR A 288 -17.60 31.78 19.23
C THR A 288 -18.04 30.98 20.45
N ILE A 289 -17.18 30.09 20.97
CA ILE A 289 -17.45 29.30 22.19
C ILE A 289 -17.68 30.21 23.40
N SER A 290 -16.80 31.20 23.60
CA SER A 290 -16.94 32.20 24.67
C SER A 290 -18.21 33.05 24.49
N TRP A 291 -18.53 33.47 23.26
CA TRP A 291 -19.72 34.28 22.97
C TRP A 291 -21.03 33.54 23.29
N PHE A 292 -21.15 32.26 22.96
CA PHE A 292 -22.34 31.48 23.29
C PHE A 292 -22.51 31.23 24.80
N ASN A 293 -21.44 31.42 25.60
CA ASN A 293 -21.51 31.42 27.05
C ASN A 293 -21.92 32.76 27.67
N ASN A 294 -21.94 33.85 26.88
CA ASN A 294 -22.49 35.13 27.32
C ASN A 294 -24.03 35.07 27.37
N ALA A 295 -24.63 35.18 28.56
CA ALA A 295 -26.09 35.15 28.73
C ALA A 295 -26.84 36.27 27.99
N SER A 296 -26.16 37.38 27.68
CA SER A 296 -26.72 38.49 26.91
C SER A 296 -26.60 38.31 25.40
N ALA A 297 -25.93 37.27 24.91
CA ALA A 297 -25.77 37.03 23.47
C ALA A 297 -27.10 36.69 22.78
N GLN A 298 -28.01 35.98 23.45
CA GLN A 298 -29.33 35.60 22.93
C GLN A 298 -29.24 34.85 21.58
N VAL A 299 -28.14 34.13 21.34
CA VAL A 299 -27.88 33.29 20.16
C VAL A 299 -27.02 32.09 20.55
N SER A 300 -27.19 30.97 19.86
CA SER A 300 -26.38 29.76 20.03
C SER A 300 -26.48 28.85 18.81
N ALA A 301 -25.50 27.96 18.63
CA ALA A 301 -25.57 26.83 17.69
C ALA A 301 -25.35 25.51 18.43
N HIS A 302 -25.57 24.37 17.76
CA HIS A 302 -25.35 23.07 18.38
C HIS A 302 -23.87 22.70 18.38
N TYR A 303 -23.16 23.03 17.31
CA TYR A 303 -21.74 22.69 17.16
C TYR A 303 -20.93 23.87 16.61
N VAL A 304 -19.67 23.95 17.00
CA VAL A 304 -18.66 24.88 16.45
C VAL A 304 -17.47 24.05 15.95
N ILE A 305 -16.89 24.39 14.81
CA ILE A 305 -15.78 23.65 14.17
C ILE A 305 -14.58 24.56 13.88
N ARG A 306 -13.39 24.14 14.34
CA ARG A 306 -12.13 24.86 14.13
C ARG A 306 -11.57 24.64 12.73
N SER A 307 -11.11 25.71 12.10
CA SER A 307 -10.57 25.76 10.74
C SER A 307 -9.24 25.01 10.60
N SER A 308 -8.33 25.14 11.56
CA SER A 308 -6.93 24.70 11.39
C SER A 308 -6.76 23.17 11.44
N ASP A 309 -7.60 22.46 12.17
CA ASP A 309 -7.48 21.01 12.39
C ASP A 309 -8.82 20.27 12.55
N GLY A 310 -9.96 20.95 12.45
CA GLY A 310 -11.28 20.31 12.45
C GLY A 310 -11.78 19.86 13.82
N GLN A 311 -11.24 20.39 14.93
CA GLN A 311 -11.81 20.17 16.27
C GLN A 311 -13.28 20.61 16.31
N ILE A 312 -14.13 19.79 16.94
CA ILE A 312 -15.56 20.08 17.11
C ILE A 312 -15.85 20.27 18.61
N THR A 313 -16.63 21.30 18.94
CA THR A 313 -17.27 21.46 20.26
C THR A 313 -18.78 21.52 20.08
N GLN A 314 -19.50 20.70 20.85
CA GLN A 314 -20.93 20.78 21.01
C GLN A 314 -21.29 21.76 22.12
N MET A 315 -22.17 22.71 21.80
CA MET A 315 -22.61 23.79 22.68
C MET A 315 -24.05 23.61 23.17
N VAL A 316 -24.91 22.98 22.36
CA VAL A 316 -26.31 22.69 22.72
C VAL A 316 -26.60 21.25 22.33
N LEU A 317 -27.25 20.50 23.23
CA LEU A 317 -27.70 19.15 22.92
C LEU A 317 -28.69 19.18 21.77
N GLU A 318 -28.63 18.22 20.86
CA GLU A 318 -29.50 18.18 19.69
C GLU A 318 -30.99 18.08 20.05
N LYS A 319 -31.31 17.48 21.20
CA LYS A 319 -32.69 17.44 21.72
C LYS A 319 -33.26 18.82 22.08
N ASP A 320 -32.38 19.79 22.36
CA ASP A 320 -32.74 21.15 22.76
C ASP A 320 -32.65 22.10 21.57
N ARG A 321 -33.39 23.20 21.58
CA ARG A 321 -33.44 24.15 20.46
C ARG A 321 -32.42 25.27 20.64
N ALA A 322 -31.31 25.19 19.91
CA ALA A 322 -30.38 26.31 19.75
C ALA A 322 -31.01 27.47 18.94
N TRP A 323 -30.47 28.68 19.08
CA TRP A 323 -31.00 29.90 18.47
C TRP A 323 -30.04 30.42 17.38
N HIS A 324 -30.15 29.89 16.16
CA HIS A 324 -29.19 30.19 15.06
C HIS A 324 -29.83 30.57 13.72
N VAL A 325 -31.11 30.30 13.47
CA VAL A 325 -31.76 30.45 12.15
C VAL A 325 -33.23 30.86 12.25
N LEU A 326 -33.56 31.72 13.22
CA LEU A 326 -34.89 32.32 13.39
C LEU A 326 -36.01 31.24 13.47
N SER A 327 -37.03 31.34 12.62
CA SER A 327 -38.19 30.44 12.61
C SER A 327 -37.87 28.99 12.27
N ALA A 328 -36.68 28.71 11.74
CA ALA A 328 -36.25 27.35 11.43
C ALA A 328 -35.54 26.63 12.61
N ASN A 329 -35.34 27.31 13.75
CA ASN A 329 -34.67 26.74 14.93
C ASN A 329 -35.32 25.42 15.40
N ASP A 330 -36.65 25.29 15.34
CA ASP A 330 -37.37 24.14 15.91
C ASP A 330 -37.01 22.80 15.25
N TYR A 331 -36.68 22.78 13.96
CA TYR A 331 -36.47 21.55 13.18
C TYR A 331 -35.05 21.40 12.61
N THR A 332 -34.12 22.28 13.03
CA THR A 332 -32.76 22.31 12.50
C THR A 332 -31.68 22.03 13.55
N ILE A 333 -30.53 21.53 13.09
CA ILE A 333 -29.25 21.53 13.79
C ILE A 333 -28.30 22.54 13.12
N GLY A 334 -27.94 23.62 13.81
CA GLY A 334 -26.94 24.59 13.36
C GLY A 334 -25.50 24.20 13.70
N ILE A 335 -24.62 24.30 12.71
CA ILE A 335 -23.17 24.04 12.81
C ILE A 335 -22.41 25.30 12.35
N GLU A 336 -21.61 25.84 13.25
CA GLU A 336 -20.80 27.04 13.08
C GLU A 336 -19.38 26.70 12.62
N HIS A 337 -18.94 27.25 11.49
CA HIS A 337 -17.59 27.04 10.96
C HIS A 337 -16.73 28.28 11.18
N GLU A 338 -15.60 28.11 11.88
CA GLU A 338 -14.66 29.18 12.15
C GLU A 338 -14.21 29.90 10.86
N GLY A 339 -14.22 31.23 10.90
CA GLY A 339 -13.73 32.10 9.84
C GLY A 339 -14.70 33.20 9.45
N TYR A 340 -14.49 33.74 8.25
CA TYR A 340 -15.21 34.91 7.74
C TYR A 340 -15.67 34.65 6.30
N VAL A 341 -16.92 34.99 5.97
CA VAL A 341 -17.47 34.77 4.63
C VAL A 341 -16.64 35.48 3.56
N ALA A 342 -16.18 36.70 3.83
CA ALA A 342 -15.39 37.50 2.90
C ALA A 342 -14.02 36.88 2.52
N SER A 343 -13.52 35.92 3.30
CA SER A 343 -12.22 35.26 3.07
C SER A 343 -12.31 33.74 3.18
N GLY A 344 -13.50 33.17 2.96
CA GLY A 344 -13.77 31.73 3.11
C GLY A 344 -12.84 30.81 2.29
N ASN A 345 -12.26 31.30 1.18
CA ASN A 345 -11.25 30.57 0.41
C ASN A 345 -9.99 30.19 1.21
N THR A 346 -9.72 30.88 2.31
CA THR A 346 -8.60 30.60 3.22
C THR A 346 -9.02 29.93 4.53
N TRP A 347 -10.30 30.03 4.89
CA TRP A 347 -10.84 29.50 6.15
C TRP A 347 -11.47 28.11 6.03
N TYR A 348 -12.07 27.78 4.88
CA TYR A 348 -12.73 26.49 4.67
C TYR A 348 -11.73 25.40 4.27
N THR A 349 -10.97 24.92 5.26
CA THR A 349 -9.90 23.92 5.05
C THR A 349 -10.44 22.51 4.84
N ASN A 350 -9.59 21.62 4.33
CA ASN A 350 -9.92 20.19 4.24
C ASN A 350 -10.27 19.58 5.61
N ALA A 351 -9.52 19.92 6.67
CA ALA A 351 -9.77 19.39 8.00
C ALA A 351 -11.17 19.77 8.50
N MET A 352 -11.56 21.04 8.33
CA MET A 352 -12.89 21.53 8.67
C MET A 352 -13.98 20.81 7.85
N TYR A 353 -13.83 20.72 6.53
CA TYR A 353 -14.79 20.03 5.67
C TYR A 353 -14.97 18.55 6.06
N THR A 354 -13.88 17.85 6.34
CA THR A 354 -13.90 16.43 6.71
C THR A 354 -14.60 16.21 8.05
N SER A 355 -14.24 16.99 9.09
CA SER A 355 -14.87 16.89 10.40
C SER A 355 -16.35 17.26 10.36
N SER A 356 -16.69 18.34 9.66
CA SER A 356 -18.08 18.79 9.51
C SER A 356 -18.95 17.76 8.79
N ALA A 357 -18.46 17.20 7.67
CA ALA A 357 -19.20 16.17 6.96
C ALA A 357 -19.35 14.88 7.78
N ALA A 358 -18.38 14.54 8.63
CA ALA A 358 -18.49 13.42 9.56
C ALA A 358 -19.62 13.59 10.56
N LEU A 359 -19.70 14.78 11.17
CA LEU A 359 -20.77 15.18 12.07
C LEU A 359 -22.13 15.15 11.35
N VAL A 360 -22.23 15.71 10.14
CA VAL A 360 -23.49 15.70 9.40
C VAL A 360 -23.94 14.29 9.03
N ARG A 361 -23.04 13.37 8.67
CA ARG A 361 -23.43 11.97 8.43
C ARG A 361 -23.97 11.29 9.68
N ASP A 362 -23.39 11.59 10.84
CA ASP A 362 -23.83 11.06 12.12
C ASP A 362 -25.25 11.57 12.45
N ILE A 363 -25.47 12.89 12.35
CA ILE A 363 -26.80 13.51 12.47
C ILE A 363 -27.79 12.89 11.47
N CYS A 364 -27.37 12.68 10.21
CA CYS A 364 -28.21 12.07 9.19
C CYS A 364 -28.65 10.65 9.55
N ALA A 365 -27.72 9.83 10.07
CA ALA A 365 -28.01 8.48 10.51
C ALA A 365 -28.98 8.47 11.70
N ASP A 366 -28.72 9.30 12.71
CA ASP A 366 -29.50 9.34 13.95
C ASP A 366 -30.90 9.94 13.77
N ARG A 367 -31.05 10.90 12.86
CA ARG A 367 -32.31 11.63 12.61
C ARG A 367 -33.07 11.17 11.37
N ASN A 368 -32.55 10.14 10.67
CA ASN A 368 -33.11 9.67 9.39
C ASN A 368 -33.27 10.80 8.36
N ILE A 369 -32.25 11.66 8.25
CA ILE A 369 -32.18 12.71 7.25
C ILE A 369 -31.43 12.15 6.04
N ASP A 370 -32.06 12.19 4.87
CA ASP A 370 -31.43 11.77 3.61
C ASP A 370 -30.27 12.72 3.26
N GLY A 371 -29.03 12.24 3.45
CA GLY A 371 -27.81 12.98 3.17
C GLY A 371 -27.71 13.44 1.71
N THR A 372 -28.32 12.73 0.77
CA THR A 372 -28.26 13.06 -0.67
C THR A 372 -28.98 14.36 -1.02
N THR A 373 -29.83 14.85 -0.11
CA THR A 373 -30.52 16.13 -0.21
C THR A 373 -29.65 17.34 0.17
N CYS A 374 -28.34 17.14 0.42
CA CYS A 374 -27.39 18.22 0.56
C CYS A 374 -27.39 19.11 -0.68
N PHE A 375 -27.40 20.42 -0.48
CA PHE A 375 -27.30 21.35 -1.60
C PHE A 375 -26.01 21.12 -2.39
N ARG A 376 -26.14 21.00 -3.72
CA ARG A 376 -25.03 20.78 -4.68
C ARG A 376 -24.88 21.92 -5.69
N GLY A 377 -25.66 23.00 -5.54
CA GLY A 377 -25.59 24.15 -6.43
C GLY A 377 -24.37 25.04 -6.16
N PRO A 378 -24.20 26.10 -6.99
CA PRO A 378 -23.11 27.06 -6.79
C PRO A 378 -23.28 27.81 -5.47
N ALA A 379 -22.15 28.16 -4.86
CA ALA A 379 -22.12 29.10 -3.75
C ALA A 379 -22.55 30.50 -4.21
N THR A 380 -23.18 31.28 -3.32
CA THR A 380 -23.71 32.62 -3.63
C THR A 380 -23.25 33.64 -2.61
N SER A 381 -23.21 34.93 -2.99
CA SER A 381 -22.80 36.05 -2.11
C SER A 381 -23.95 36.70 -1.34
N GLY A 382 -25.16 36.14 -1.41
CA GLY A 382 -26.37 36.68 -0.81
C GLY A 382 -27.43 35.61 -0.56
N THR A 383 -28.56 36.02 0.00
CA THR A 383 -29.71 35.14 0.30
C THR A 383 -30.25 34.48 -0.96
N ASN A 384 -30.44 33.16 -0.93
CA ASN A 384 -30.97 32.36 -2.03
C ASN A 384 -31.88 31.26 -1.47
N PHE A 385 -33.17 31.54 -1.31
CA PHE A 385 -34.08 30.63 -0.61
C PHE A 385 -34.27 29.31 -1.35
N LEU A 386 -34.02 28.21 -0.64
CA LEU A 386 -34.21 26.85 -1.15
C LEU A 386 -35.39 26.17 -0.44
N PRO A 387 -36.08 25.22 -1.10
CA PRO A 387 -37.18 24.49 -0.47
C PRO A 387 -36.70 23.72 0.77
N VAL A 388 -37.62 23.43 1.69
CA VAL A 388 -37.33 22.67 2.92
C VAL A 388 -36.83 21.25 2.64
N THR A 389 -37.11 20.72 1.45
CA THR A 389 -36.66 19.40 0.97
C THR A 389 -35.16 19.31 0.74
N VAL A 390 -34.46 20.44 0.56
CA VAL A 390 -32.99 20.48 0.62
C VAL A 390 -32.60 20.48 2.08
N ARG A 391 -32.22 19.31 2.62
CA ARG A 391 -32.16 19.13 4.08
C ARG A 391 -30.85 19.56 4.71
N ILE A 392 -29.77 19.64 3.94
CA ILE A 392 -28.48 20.19 4.40
C ILE A 392 -28.14 21.40 3.53
N LYS A 393 -28.19 22.60 4.12
CA LYS A 393 -28.04 23.87 3.39
C LYS A 393 -27.56 25.01 4.29
N GLY A 394 -27.08 26.10 3.68
CA GLY A 394 -26.56 27.26 4.42
C GLY A 394 -27.63 28.14 5.04
N HIS A 395 -27.23 29.01 5.97
CA HIS A 395 -28.12 30.02 6.57
C HIS A 395 -28.79 30.90 5.50
N GLN A 396 -28.02 31.32 4.51
CA GLN A 396 -28.48 32.09 3.33
C GLN A 396 -29.63 31.45 2.55
N HIS A 397 -29.90 30.15 2.74
CA HIS A 397 -30.92 29.40 2.03
C HIS A 397 -32.26 29.28 2.77
N TYR A 398 -32.37 29.84 3.97
CA TYR A 398 -33.62 29.89 4.75
C TYR A 398 -34.34 31.22 4.52
N SER A 399 -35.68 31.21 4.53
CA SER A 399 -36.47 32.43 4.38
C SER A 399 -36.50 33.23 5.69
N GLY A 400 -36.68 34.56 5.57
CA GLY A 400 -36.91 35.44 6.71
C GLY A 400 -35.65 35.91 7.46
N ASN A 401 -34.45 35.57 6.98
CA ASN A 401 -33.18 36.13 7.46
C ASN A 401 -32.51 37.01 6.39
N THR A 402 -31.53 37.80 6.82
CA THR A 402 -30.68 38.70 6.02
C THR A 402 -29.24 38.18 5.88
N HIS A 403 -28.97 36.99 6.42
CA HIS A 403 -27.63 36.41 6.51
C HIS A 403 -27.17 35.81 5.18
N THR A 404 -25.85 35.86 4.94
CA THR A 404 -25.24 35.44 3.67
C THR A 404 -24.26 34.27 3.82
N ASP A 405 -24.14 33.71 5.02
CA ASP A 405 -23.25 32.58 5.30
C ASP A 405 -23.85 31.22 4.85
N PRO A 406 -23.00 30.25 4.45
CA PRO A 406 -21.52 30.26 4.45
C PRO A 406 -20.90 30.99 3.24
N GLY A 407 -21.73 31.55 2.36
CA GLY A 407 -21.32 32.47 1.30
C GLY A 407 -20.54 31.85 0.14
N ILE A 408 -19.99 32.72 -0.71
CA ILE A 408 -19.53 32.40 -2.07
C ILE A 408 -18.31 31.45 -2.14
N TYR A 409 -17.60 31.27 -1.03
CA TYR A 409 -16.42 30.40 -1.00
C TYR A 409 -16.72 28.99 -0.49
N TRP A 410 -17.93 28.72 -0.01
CA TRP A 410 -18.27 27.38 0.48
C TRP A 410 -18.47 26.41 -0.70
N ASN A 411 -17.58 25.43 -0.82
CA ASN A 411 -17.67 24.41 -1.85
C ASN A 411 -18.73 23.35 -1.51
N TRP A 412 -19.97 23.63 -1.92
CA TRP A 412 -21.13 22.74 -1.72
C TRP A 412 -20.96 21.36 -2.37
N SER A 413 -20.40 21.26 -3.57
CA SER A 413 -20.19 19.95 -4.23
C SER A 413 -19.24 19.07 -3.42
N LYS A 414 -18.07 19.61 -3.07
CA LYS A 414 -17.10 18.90 -2.23
C LYS A 414 -17.71 18.46 -0.91
N TYR A 415 -18.49 19.34 -0.29
CA TYR A 415 -19.13 19.03 0.99
C TYR A 415 -20.18 17.93 0.85
N ALA A 416 -21.03 17.99 -0.16
CA ALA A 416 -22.01 16.96 -0.47
C ALA A 416 -21.38 15.61 -0.80
N ASP A 417 -20.20 15.60 -1.44
CA ASP A 417 -19.41 14.39 -1.72
C ASP A 417 -18.73 13.84 -0.45
N LEU A 418 -18.40 14.66 0.54
CA LEU A 418 -17.90 14.14 1.82
C LEU A 418 -19.02 13.56 2.70
N ILE A 419 -20.25 14.05 2.55
CA ILE A 419 -21.46 13.53 3.21
C ILE A 419 -21.96 12.26 2.50
N ASN A 420 -22.00 12.27 1.17
CA ASN A 420 -22.44 11.15 0.33
C ASN A 420 -21.34 10.82 -0.69
N PRO A 421 -20.25 10.19 -0.23
CA PRO A 421 -19.14 9.89 -1.10
C PRO A 421 -19.53 8.88 -2.17
N PRO A 422 -19.05 9.07 -3.41
CA PRO A 422 -19.15 8.02 -4.41
C PRO A 422 -18.44 6.77 -3.88
N THR A 423 -18.98 5.59 -4.21
CA THR A 423 -18.38 4.30 -3.86
C THR A 423 -16.90 4.34 -4.21
N ALA A 424 -16.00 4.17 -3.23
CA ALA A 424 -14.58 4.25 -3.52
C ALA A 424 -14.19 3.12 -4.47
N VAL A 425 -13.57 3.54 -5.56
CA VAL A 425 -13.05 2.66 -6.59
C VAL A 425 -11.57 2.46 -6.28
N THR A 426 -11.15 1.26 -5.90
CA THR A 426 -9.73 0.86 -5.93
C THR A 426 -9.19 1.11 -7.33
N VAL A 427 -8.05 1.76 -7.46
CA VAL A 427 -7.39 1.89 -8.75
C VAL A 427 -6.42 0.71 -8.92
N ALA A 428 -6.69 -0.11 -9.93
CA ALA A 428 -5.77 -1.12 -10.39
C ALA A 428 -4.96 -0.59 -11.58
N SER A 429 -3.64 -0.56 -11.42
CA SER A 429 -2.69 -0.17 -12.44
C SER A 429 -1.85 -1.38 -12.83
N PHE A 430 -2.03 -1.83 -14.08
CA PHE A 430 -1.33 -2.97 -14.65
C PHE A 430 -0.29 -2.53 -15.68
N ALA A 431 0.84 -3.22 -15.74
CA ALA A 431 1.78 -3.17 -16.86
C ALA A 431 1.97 -4.58 -17.44
N VAL A 432 1.48 -4.80 -18.66
CA VAL A 432 1.57 -6.08 -19.37
C VAL A 432 2.86 -6.12 -20.18
N LYS A 433 3.71 -7.10 -19.89
CA LYS A 433 5.09 -7.16 -20.38
C LYS A 433 5.44 -8.56 -20.88
N ASP A 434 6.45 -8.65 -21.73
CA ASP A 434 7.07 -9.91 -22.10
C ASP A 434 7.94 -10.42 -20.94
N GLN A 435 7.71 -11.67 -20.50
CA GLN A 435 8.37 -12.26 -19.33
C GLN A 435 9.89 -12.42 -19.49
N SER A 436 10.43 -12.44 -20.70
CA SER A 436 11.87 -12.64 -20.95
C SER A 436 12.61 -11.30 -21.07
N THR A 437 12.00 -10.32 -21.71
CA THR A 437 12.62 -9.03 -22.04
C THR A 437 12.20 -7.89 -21.12
N GLY A 438 11.07 -8.01 -20.44
CA GLY A 438 10.45 -6.94 -19.66
C GLY A 438 9.82 -5.83 -20.50
N LEU A 439 9.82 -5.94 -21.84
CA LEU A 439 9.30 -4.91 -22.74
C LEU A 439 7.76 -4.90 -22.77
N ALA A 440 7.19 -3.74 -23.06
CA ALA A 440 5.75 -3.52 -23.19
C ALA A 440 5.08 -4.48 -24.20
N ILE A 441 3.96 -5.07 -23.80
CA ILE A 441 3.03 -5.71 -24.74
C ILE A 441 1.87 -4.75 -25.00
N ALA A 442 1.99 -3.99 -26.08
CA ALA A 442 0.94 -3.07 -26.51
C ALA A 442 -0.30 -3.80 -27.04
N SER A 443 -1.48 -3.23 -26.80
CA SER A 443 -2.76 -3.75 -27.28
C SER A 443 -2.98 -5.23 -26.93
N ALA A 444 -2.58 -5.64 -25.73
CA ALA A 444 -3.02 -6.89 -25.13
C ALA A 444 -4.50 -6.75 -24.77
N ALA A 445 -5.31 -7.74 -25.14
CA ALA A 445 -6.73 -7.77 -24.80
C ALA A 445 -6.92 -8.26 -23.36
N VAL A 446 -7.75 -7.56 -22.60
CA VAL A 446 -8.05 -7.84 -21.20
C VAL A 446 -9.55 -8.02 -21.04
N ILE A 447 -9.97 -9.22 -20.64
CA ILE A 447 -11.35 -9.51 -20.23
C ILE A 447 -11.41 -9.38 -18.72
N ILE A 448 -12.34 -8.57 -18.22
CA ILE A 448 -12.50 -8.23 -16.81
C ILE A 448 -13.86 -8.77 -16.36
N THR A 449 -13.86 -9.76 -15.48
CA THR A 449 -15.08 -10.27 -14.84
C THR A 449 -15.24 -9.61 -13.48
N LYS A 450 -16.35 -8.90 -13.30
CA LYS A 450 -16.69 -8.18 -12.07
C LYS A 450 -17.25 -9.13 -10.99
N PRO A 451 -17.36 -8.67 -9.72
CA PRO A 451 -17.89 -9.49 -8.63
C PRO A 451 -19.33 -9.99 -8.85
N ASP A 452 -20.13 -9.24 -9.61
CA ASP A 452 -21.50 -9.60 -9.99
C ASP A 452 -21.60 -10.60 -11.16
N GLY A 453 -20.45 -11.04 -11.70
CA GLY A 453 -20.34 -11.95 -12.83
C GLY A 453 -20.42 -11.29 -14.21
N THR A 454 -20.69 -9.98 -14.28
CA THR A 454 -20.68 -9.25 -15.56
C THR A 454 -19.26 -9.08 -16.10
N THR A 455 -19.13 -8.94 -17.42
CA THR A 455 -17.83 -8.79 -18.08
C THR A 455 -17.67 -7.42 -18.74
N ALA A 456 -16.44 -6.93 -18.73
CA ALA A 456 -15.98 -5.77 -19.49
C ALA A 456 -14.70 -6.15 -20.26
N SER A 457 -14.38 -5.36 -21.29
CA SER A 457 -13.16 -5.55 -22.09
C SER A 457 -12.35 -4.28 -22.14
N ALA A 458 -11.03 -4.41 -22.10
CA ALA A 458 -10.08 -3.32 -22.24
C ALA A 458 -8.87 -3.77 -23.07
N THR A 459 -8.04 -2.81 -23.48
CA THR A 459 -6.76 -3.07 -24.12
C THR A 459 -5.66 -2.23 -23.50
N THR A 460 -4.43 -2.77 -23.48
CA THR A 460 -3.27 -2.01 -23.01
C THR A 460 -2.85 -0.93 -24.00
N ASN A 461 -2.30 0.17 -23.49
CA ASN A 461 -1.71 1.23 -24.31
C ASN A 461 -0.36 0.81 -24.93
N ALA A 462 0.31 1.73 -25.64
CA ALA A 462 1.60 1.48 -26.28
C ALA A 462 2.72 1.07 -25.30
N SER A 463 2.63 1.50 -24.04
CA SER A 463 3.56 1.17 -22.95
C SER A 463 3.16 -0.10 -22.19
N GLY A 464 2.16 -0.84 -22.69
CA GLY A 464 1.63 -2.05 -22.05
C GLY A 464 0.77 -1.76 -20.81
N GLN A 465 0.42 -0.51 -20.53
CA GLN A 465 -0.28 -0.14 -19.31
C GLN A 465 -1.81 -0.21 -19.47
N LEU A 466 -2.48 -0.55 -18.36
CA LEU A 466 -3.93 -0.49 -18.20
C LEU A 466 -4.27 0.02 -16.80
N ILE A 467 -5.07 1.08 -16.71
CA ILE A 467 -5.65 1.55 -15.44
C ILE A 467 -7.13 1.21 -15.44
N TYR A 468 -7.60 0.57 -14.37
CA TYR A 468 -8.99 0.17 -14.23
C TYR A 468 -9.50 0.39 -12.81
N GLY A 469 -10.76 0.78 -12.68
CA GLY A 469 -11.41 1.00 -11.40
C GLY A 469 -12.11 -0.26 -10.86
N LEU A 470 -11.86 -0.64 -9.60
CA LEU A 470 -12.52 -1.76 -8.93
C LEU A 470 -13.41 -1.28 -7.80
N ASP A 471 -14.67 -1.68 -7.83
CA ASP A 471 -15.54 -1.62 -6.65
C ASP A 471 -15.12 -2.67 -5.63
N SER A 472 -15.76 -2.68 -4.45
CA SER A 472 -15.51 -3.71 -3.44
C SER A 472 -15.85 -5.11 -3.98
N GLY A 473 -14.89 -6.04 -3.91
CA GLY A 473 -15.09 -7.44 -4.28
C GLY A 473 -14.01 -8.01 -5.20
N LYS A 474 -14.16 -9.29 -5.57
CA LYS A 474 -13.19 -10.02 -6.39
C LYS A 474 -13.41 -9.76 -7.88
N TYR A 475 -12.40 -9.22 -8.55
CA TYR A 475 -12.34 -9.08 -10.01
C TYR A 475 -11.39 -10.12 -10.59
N THR A 476 -11.79 -10.75 -11.70
CA THR A 476 -10.92 -11.66 -12.47
C THR A 476 -10.49 -10.98 -13.76
N PHE A 477 -9.22 -11.08 -14.10
CA PHE A 477 -8.61 -10.48 -15.29
C PHE A 477 -7.98 -11.57 -16.14
N ALA A 478 -8.40 -11.69 -17.39
CA ALA A 478 -7.80 -12.57 -18.38
C ALA A 478 -7.08 -11.74 -19.45
N PHE A 479 -5.75 -11.85 -19.49
CA PHE A 479 -4.87 -11.14 -20.41
C PHE A 479 -4.49 -12.05 -21.58
N SER A 480 -4.55 -11.50 -22.80
CA SER A 480 -4.24 -12.25 -24.02
C SER A 480 -3.60 -11.37 -25.09
N LYS A 481 -2.68 -11.95 -25.84
CA LYS A 481 -2.07 -11.34 -27.04
C LYS A 481 -1.63 -12.46 -27.98
N SER A 482 -1.87 -12.28 -29.29
CA SER A 482 -1.34 -13.22 -30.29
C SER A 482 0.17 -13.39 -30.14
N GLY A 483 0.65 -14.63 -30.15
CA GLY A 483 2.05 -14.96 -29.91
C GLY A 483 2.45 -15.14 -28.44
N TYR A 484 1.54 -14.93 -27.48
CA TYR A 484 1.77 -15.11 -26.05
C TYR A 484 0.80 -16.12 -25.44
N LYS A 485 1.22 -16.75 -24.33
CA LYS A 485 0.33 -17.56 -23.48
C LYS A 485 -0.57 -16.64 -22.67
N ASN A 486 -1.86 -16.97 -22.64
CA ASN A 486 -2.82 -16.21 -21.85
C ASN A 486 -2.59 -16.44 -20.35
N ILE A 487 -2.78 -15.38 -19.56
CA ILE A 487 -2.76 -15.45 -18.10
C ILE A 487 -4.12 -14.98 -17.58
N SER A 488 -4.69 -15.75 -16.65
CA SER A 488 -5.85 -15.33 -15.87
C SER A 488 -5.45 -15.20 -14.40
N THR A 489 -5.82 -14.09 -13.77
CA THR A 489 -5.51 -13.78 -12.38
C THR A 489 -6.68 -13.02 -11.74
N PHE A 490 -6.61 -12.73 -10.45
CA PHE A 490 -7.64 -11.95 -9.76
C PHE A 490 -7.04 -10.96 -8.75
N PHE A 491 -7.80 -9.89 -8.52
CA PHE A 491 -7.54 -8.90 -7.49
C PHE A 491 -8.85 -8.50 -6.81
N TYR A 492 -8.77 -8.16 -5.54
CA TYR A 492 -9.87 -7.64 -4.75
C TYR A 492 -9.79 -6.11 -4.75
N GLY A 493 -10.89 -5.48 -5.14
CA GLY A 493 -11.15 -4.09 -4.83
C GLY A 493 -11.67 -3.94 -3.41
N GLY A 494 -11.32 -2.83 -2.77
CA GLY A 494 -11.60 -2.53 -1.37
C GLY A 494 -11.36 -1.04 -1.05
N PRO A 495 -12.01 -0.53 0.00
CA PRO A 495 -11.93 0.89 0.34
C PRO A 495 -10.51 1.32 0.70
N ASN A 496 -9.96 2.28 -0.06
CA ASN A 496 -8.60 2.85 0.04
C ASN A 496 -7.45 1.92 -0.38
N ASP A 497 -7.71 0.85 -1.13
CA ASP A 497 -6.65 0.02 -1.71
C ASP A 497 -6.19 0.57 -3.07
N SER A 498 -4.91 0.36 -3.39
CA SER A 498 -4.34 0.49 -4.74
C SER A 498 -3.69 -0.83 -5.12
N VAL A 499 -3.92 -1.27 -6.36
CA VAL A 499 -3.29 -2.48 -6.91
C VAL A 499 -2.29 -2.05 -7.97
N TYR A 500 -1.02 -2.35 -7.76
CA TYR A 500 0.04 -2.19 -8.76
C TYR A 500 0.55 -3.57 -9.14
N ALA A 501 0.37 -3.97 -10.40
CA ALA A 501 0.82 -5.28 -10.83
C ALA A 501 1.43 -5.31 -12.25
N ASP A 502 2.57 -5.98 -12.35
CA ASP A 502 3.18 -6.36 -13.62
C ASP A 502 2.61 -7.70 -14.07
N ILE A 503 2.02 -7.74 -15.26
CA ILE A 503 1.48 -8.96 -15.86
C ILE A 503 2.47 -9.45 -16.91
N ASN A 504 3.25 -10.46 -16.56
CA ASN A 504 4.34 -10.93 -17.41
C ASN A 504 3.90 -12.15 -18.23
N LEU A 505 3.73 -11.97 -19.53
CA LEU A 505 3.26 -13.01 -20.45
C LEU A 505 4.45 -13.76 -21.06
N ASP A 506 4.35 -15.09 -21.09
CA ASP A 506 5.29 -15.96 -21.79
C ASP A 506 4.99 -15.99 -23.29
N VAL A 507 6.02 -16.00 -24.13
CA VAL A 507 5.84 -16.24 -25.58
C VAL A 507 5.28 -17.65 -25.81
N ALA A 508 4.30 -17.79 -26.71
CA ALA A 508 3.71 -19.08 -27.05
C ALA A 508 4.71 -19.94 -27.83
N GLY A 509 4.77 -21.24 -27.52
CA GLY A 509 5.63 -22.20 -28.25
C GLY A 509 7.12 -22.18 -27.89
N THR A 510 7.58 -21.37 -26.93
CA THR A 510 8.98 -21.33 -26.46
C THR A 510 9.33 -22.37 -25.39
N ALA A 511 8.41 -23.28 -25.05
CA ALA A 511 8.73 -24.46 -24.27
C ALA A 511 9.64 -25.37 -25.10
N ARG A 512 10.94 -25.08 -25.12
CA ARG A 512 11.93 -26.04 -25.60
C ARG A 512 11.74 -27.29 -24.75
N ILE A 513 11.30 -28.37 -25.37
CA ILE A 513 11.47 -29.71 -24.80
C ILE A 513 12.97 -29.89 -24.70
N ALA A 514 13.52 -29.79 -23.50
CA ALA A 514 14.86 -30.30 -23.25
C ALA A 514 14.77 -31.81 -23.46
N THR A 515 15.11 -32.27 -24.66
CA THR A 515 15.44 -33.68 -24.84
C THR A 515 16.65 -33.94 -23.95
N ASN A 516 16.66 -35.07 -23.23
CA ASN A 516 17.74 -35.53 -22.34
C ASN A 516 19.14 -35.67 -23.01
N THR A 517 19.30 -35.11 -24.21
CA THR A 517 20.46 -35.20 -25.10
C THR A 517 21.23 -33.88 -25.21
N THR A 518 20.74 -32.78 -24.65
CA THR A 518 21.50 -31.51 -24.63
C THR A 518 22.20 -31.39 -23.29
N PRO A 519 23.54 -31.39 -23.23
CA PRO A 519 24.25 -31.02 -22.01
C PRO A 519 23.71 -29.66 -21.54
N LEU A 520 23.32 -29.56 -20.27
CA LEU A 520 23.18 -28.25 -19.61
C LEU A 520 24.49 -27.53 -19.92
N LEU A 521 24.43 -26.42 -20.68
CA LEU A 521 25.59 -25.69 -21.19
C LEU A 521 26.69 -25.71 -20.12
N THR A 522 27.84 -26.32 -20.42
CA THR A 522 29.02 -26.18 -19.58
C THR A 522 29.45 -24.73 -19.72
N ALA A 523 28.93 -23.87 -18.84
CA ALA A 523 29.46 -22.54 -18.63
C ALA A 523 30.98 -22.69 -18.48
N ASN A 524 31.73 -21.80 -19.12
CA ASN A 524 33.16 -21.73 -18.86
C ASN A 524 33.32 -21.54 -17.35
N PRO A 525 33.98 -22.46 -16.62
CA PRO A 525 34.01 -22.45 -15.15
C PRO A 525 34.68 -21.20 -14.58
N ASN A 526 35.27 -20.37 -15.43
CA ASN A 526 35.97 -19.14 -15.07
C ASN A 526 35.29 -17.86 -15.59
N GLN A 527 34.05 -17.94 -16.08
CA GLN A 527 33.34 -16.78 -16.65
C GLN A 527 31.85 -16.78 -16.30
N MET A 528 31.36 -15.58 -16.02
CA MET A 528 29.94 -15.26 -15.94
C MET A 528 29.57 -14.39 -17.14
N VAL A 529 28.44 -14.69 -17.78
CA VAL A 529 27.91 -13.90 -18.90
C VAL A 529 26.63 -13.23 -18.46
N LEU A 530 26.63 -11.90 -18.41
CA LEU A 530 25.44 -11.10 -18.22
C LEU A 530 24.87 -10.77 -19.59
N THR A 531 23.69 -11.28 -19.92
CA THR A 531 22.98 -10.96 -21.14
C THR A 531 21.61 -10.43 -20.78
N GLY A 532 21.00 -9.53 -21.55
CA GLY A 532 19.68 -9.04 -21.15
C GLY A 532 19.22 -7.81 -21.88
N TYR A 533 18.17 -7.20 -21.33
CA TYR A 533 17.51 -6.05 -21.92
C TYR A 533 17.48 -4.88 -20.95
N VAL A 534 17.76 -3.69 -21.46
CA VAL A 534 17.57 -2.41 -20.76
C VAL A 534 16.38 -1.69 -21.37
N ARG A 535 15.45 -1.26 -20.52
CA ARG A 535 14.21 -0.58 -20.91
C ARG A 535 13.96 0.68 -20.10
N ASP A 536 13.07 1.51 -20.61
CA ASP A 536 12.47 2.62 -19.88
C ASP A 536 11.60 2.07 -18.73
N GLY A 537 11.78 2.62 -17.54
CA GLY A 537 11.09 2.21 -16.32
C GLY A 537 9.59 2.49 -16.35
N GLU A 538 9.17 3.57 -17.02
CA GLU A 538 7.77 3.99 -17.09
C GLU A 538 7.10 3.50 -18.37
N GLN A 539 7.76 3.71 -19.51
CA GLN A 539 7.20 3.42 -20.83
C GLN A 539 7.37 1.95 -21.23
N ASN A 540 8.21 1.19 -20.53
CA ASN A 540 8.58 -0.19 -20.86
C ASN A 540 9.11 -0.36 -22.30
N SER A 541 9.65 0.70 -22.91
CA SER A 541 10.22 0.71 -24.25
C SER A 541 11.72 0.37 -24.20
N ALA A 542 12.23 -0.26 -25.26
CA ALA A 542 13.64 -0.65 -25.34
C ALA A 542 14.58 0.57 -25.37
N LEU A 543 15.67 0.54 -24.60
CA LEU A 543 16.66 1.61 -24.57
C LEU A 543 17.93 1.21 -25.32
N SER A 544 18.07 1.73 -26.54
CA SER A 544 19.30 1.62 -27.33
C SER A 544 20.41 2.54 -26.81
N GLY A 545 21.67 2.10 -26.82
CA GLY A 545 22.81 2.92 -26.40
C GLY A 545 22.91 3.15 -24.89
N ALA A 546 22.21 2.37 -24.07
CA ALA A 546 22.46 2.32 -22.62
C ALA A 546 23.77 1.57 -22.35
N ILE A 547 24.55 2.05 -21.39
CA ILE A 547 25.84 1.49 -21.02
C ILE A 547 25.64 0.63 -19.77
N VAL A 548 25.95 -0.67 -19.86
CA VAL A 548 25.94 -1.62 -18.75
C VAL A 548 27.38 -1.94 -18.37
N ARG A 549 27.75 -1.75 -17.11
CA ARG A 549 29.11 -1.93 -16.60
C ARG A 549 29.11 -2.87 -15.40
N ALA A 550 30.03 -3.84 -15.40
CA ALA A 550 30.31 -4.71 -14.27
C ALA A 550 31.83 -4.77 -14.05
N GLY A 551 32.31 -4.15 -12.96
CA GLY A 551 33.74 -3.94 -12.74
C GLY A 551 34.40 -3.11 -13.86
N ASN A 552 35.42 -3.66 -14.52
CA ASN A 552 36.11 -3.03 -15.65
C ASN A 552 35.53 -3.42 -17.02
N HIS A 553 34.45 -4.20 -17.04
CA HIS A 553 33.82 -4.67 -18.27
C HIS A 553 32.57 -3.84 -18.56
N THR A 554 32.40 -3.47 -19.83
CA THR A 554 31.30 -2.62 -20.29
C THR A 554 30.68 -3.18 -21.57
N ALA A 555 29.35 -3.10 -21.68
CA ALA A 555 28.59 -3.36 -22.89
C ALA A 555 27.63 -2.20 -23.18
N THR A 556 27.27 -2.04 -24.45
CA THR A 556 26.30 -1.04 -24.90
C THR A 556 25.11 -1.76 -25.52
N THR A 557 23.90 -1.33 -25.20
CA THR A 557 22.69 -1.97 -25.72
C THR A 557 22.45 -1.65 -27.20
N ASP A 558 21.94 -2.63 -27.93
CA ASP A 558 21.52 -2.49 -29.33
C ASP A 558 20.14 -1.82 -29.47
N GLY A 559 19.62 -1.72 -30.70
CA GLY A 559 18.30 -1.13 -31.00
C GLY A 559 17.11 -1.79 -30.29
N ARG A 560 17.26 -3.02 -29.79
CA ARG A 560 16.26 -3.78 -29.03
C ARG A 560 16.45 -3.61 -27.53
N GLY A 561 17.40 -2.79 -27.10
CA GLY A 561 17.81 -2.67 -25.70
C GLY A 561 18.67 -3.85 -25.23
N PHE A 562 19.10 -4.74 -26.13
CA PHE A 562 19.80 -5.97 -25.77
C PHE A 562 21.30 -5.73 -25.55
N PHE A 563 21.88 -6.34 -24.52
CA PHE A 563 23.33 -6.36 -24.28
C PHE A 563 23.83 -7.76 -23.94
N THR A 564 25.14 -7.96 -24.11
CA THR A 564 25.88 -9.10 -23.59
C THR A 564 27.23 -8.63 -23.04
N LEU A 565 27.61 -9.14 -21.87
CA LEU A 565 28.79 -8.72 -21.13
C LEU A 565 29.39 -9.93 -20.41
N THR A 566 30.62 -10.31 -20.75
CA THR A 566 31.35 -11.38 -20.06
C THR A 566 32.25 -10.80 -18.99
N VAL A 567 32.16 -11.33 -17.77
CA VAL A 567 33.03 -10.98 -16.64
C VAL A 567 33.72 -12.23 -16.09
N PRO A 568 34.96 -12.13 -15.61
CA PRO A 568 35.64 -13.21 -14.92
C PRO A 568 34.88 -13.65 -13.67
N SER A 569 34.79 -14.95 -13.44
CA SER A 569 34.31 -15.56 -12.20
C SER A 569 35.17 -16.77 -11.88
N ASN A 570 35.06 -17.31 -10.67
CA ASN A 570 35.79 -18.51 -10.27
C ASN A 570 34.80 -19.66 -10.08
N ALA A 571 35.25 -20.90 -10.27
CA ALA A 571 34.50 -22.08 -9.88
C ALA A 571 34.17 -22.00 -8.38
N ILE A 572 32.91 -22.29 -8.04
CA ILE A 572 32.45 -22.21 -6.65
C ILE A 572 32.85 -23.49 -5.91
N THR A 573 33.64 -23.33 -4.85
CA THR A 573 33.96 -24.45 -3.96
C THR A 573 32.80 -24.67 -2.99
N PRO A 574 32.29 -25.90 -2.83
CA PRO A 574 31.21 -26.17 -1.89
C PRO A 574 31.52 -25.70 -0.46
N GLY A 575 30.62 -24.92 0.14
CA GLY A 575 30.77 -24.30 1.46
C GLY A 575 31.42 -22.92 1.48
N GLN A 576 31.82 -22.36 0.33
CA GLN A 576 32.35 -21.00 0.25
C GLN A 576 31.35 -20.05 -0.41
N THR A 577 31.24 -18.85 0.16
CA THR A 577 30.47 -17.76 -0.42
C THR A 577 31.21 -17.17 -1.63
N PRO A 578 30.57 -17.07 -2.82
CA PRO A 578 31.17 -16.45 -3.99
C PRO A 578 31.47 -14.96 -3.77
N ALA A 579 32.40 -14.40 -4.55
CA ALA A 579 32.60 -12.95 -4.59
C ALA A 579 31.38 -12.25 -5.20
N THR A 580 31.13 -11.01 -4.78
CA THR A 580 30.07 -10.16 -5.35
C THR A 580 30.63 -9.16 -6.35
N ILE A 581 29.79 -8.71 -7.28
CA ILE A 581 30.06 -7.67 -8.26
C ILE A 581 28.90 -6.67 -8.27
N SER A 582 29.18 -5.41 -8.59
CA SER A 582 28.17 -4.38 -8.83
C SER A 582 27.95 -4.21 -10.33
N ILE A 583 26.68 -4.11 -10.75
CA ILE A 583 26.28 -3.88 -12.14
C ILE A 583 25.64 -2.49 -12.22
N GLN A 584 26.31 -1.55 -12.88
CA GLN A 584 25.80 -0.20 -13.10
C GLN A 584 25.29 -0.04 -14.52
N SER A 585 24.14 0.61 -14.68
CA SER A 585 23.51 0.90 -15.97
C SER A 585 23.24 2.39 -16.09
N ASN A 586 23.67 2.98 -17.21
CA ASN A 586 23.64 4.42 -17.42
C ASN A 586 23.13 4.79 -18.81
N LYS A 587 22.33 5.85 -18.89
CA LYS A 587 21.91 6.47 -20.15
C LYS A 587 21.57 7.94 -19.91
N ALA A 588 21.96 8.83 -20.82
CA ALA A 588 21.59 10.24 -20.73
C ALA A 588 20.06 10.41 -20.72
N GLY A 589 19.54 11.24 -19.80
CA GLY A 589 18.10 11.40 -19.55
C GLY A 589 17.50 10.41 -18.55
N TYR A 590 18.32 9.52 -17.99
CA TYR A 590 17.92 8.52 -16.99
C TYR A 590 18.82 8.62 -15.75
N ILE A 591 18.27 8.20 -14.61
CA ILE A 591 19.02 8.04 -13.37
C ILE A 591 19.97 6.83 -13.51
N THR A 592 21.17 6.94 -12.94
CA THR A 592 22.10 5.82 -12.85
C THR A 592 21.47 4.69 -12.03
N HIS A 593 21.30 3.51 -12.61
CA HIS A 593 20.77 2.35 -11.92
C HIS A 593 21.92 1.42 -11.50
N SER A 594 21.87 0.92 -10.28
CA SER A 594 22.95 0.15 -9.68
C SER A 594 22.42 -1.08 -8.98
N ILE A 595 22.88 -2.24 -9.44
CA ILE A 595 22.62 -3.52 -8.80
C ILE A 595 23.84 -3.84 -7.93
N GLN A 596 23.66 -3.93 -6.63
CA GLN A 596 24.71 -4.31 -5.68
C GLN A 596 24.49 -5.73 -5.15
N HIS A 597 25.58 -6.33 -4.65
CA HIS A 597 25.60 -7.69 -4.09
C HIS A 597 25.18 -8.79 -5.09
N PHE A 598 25.46 -8.60 -6.37
CA PHE A 598 25.25 -9.66 -7.36
C PHE A 598 26.38 -10.69 -7.25
N TYR A 599 26.07 -11.97 -6.97
CA TYR A 599 27.10 -13.00 -6.83
C TYR A 599 27.72 -13.38 -8.18
N ALA A 600 29.05 -13.31 -8.28
CA ALA A 600 29.80 -13.64 -9.50
C ALA A 600 29.98 -15.15 -9.65
N ILE A 601 28.92 -15.84 -10.08
CA ILE A 601 28.88 -17.30 -10.26
C ILE A 601 29.03 -17.65 -11.74
N PRO A 602 29.81 -18.68 -12.13
CA PRO A 602 29.92 -19.11 -13.52
C PRO A 602 28.59 -19.63 -14.08
N ASP A 603 27.88 -18.79 -14.84
CA ASP A 603 26.72 -19.12 -15.65
C ASP A 603 26.43 -17.97 -16.64
N THR A 604 25.42 -18.14 -17.49
CA THR A 604 24.79 -17.06 -18.25
C THR A 604 23.51 -16.60 -17.56
N TYR A 605 23.48 -15.34 -17.15
CA TYR A 605 22.36 -14.68 -16.49
C TYR A 605 21.60 -13.80 -17.48
N GLU A 606 20.30 -14.06 -17.65
CA GLU A 606 19.38 -13.24 -18.42
C GLU A 606 18.81 -12.12 -17.53
N MET A 607 19.20 -10.87 -17.79
CA MET A 607 18.90 -9.68 -16.99
C MET A 607 17.74 -8.87 -17.57
N GLN A 608 16.91 -8.31 -16.69
CA GLN A 608 15.94 -7.27 -17.01
C GLN A 608 16.24 -6.01 -16.20
N ILE A 609 16.66 -4.95 -16.87
CA ILE A 609 17.06 -3.69 -16.25
C ILE A 609 16.09 -2.59 -16.68
N ALA A 610 15.47 -1.93 -15.70
CA ALA A 610 14.59 -0.80 -15.92
C ALA A 610 15.28 0.49 -15.46
N LEU A 611 15.43 1.46 -16.36
CA LEU A 611 16.00 2.77 -16.01
C LEU A 611 14.90 3.80 -15.78
N THR A 612 14.95 4.48 -14.64
CA THR A 612 14.02 5.56 -14.30
C THR A 612 14.37 6.85 -15.05
N PRO A 613 13.44 7.44 -15.84
CA PRO A 613 13.67 8.73 -16.49
C PRO A 613 13.91 9.86 -15.48
N THR A 614 14.76 10.83 -15.80
CA THR A 614 14.99 11.99 -14.91
C THR A 614 13.76 12.91 -14.79
N THR A 615 12.83 12.83 -15.74
CA THR A 615 11.58 13.61 -15.77
C THR A 615 10.52 13.13 -14.79
N SER A 616 10.70 11.95 -14.20
CA SER A 616 9.77 11.35 -13.25
C SER A 616 9.68 12.10 -11.91
N PHE A 617 10.56 13.08 -11.67
CA PHE A 617 10.61 13.86 -10.43
C PHE A 617 10.05 15.28 -10.64
N THR A 618 9.12 15.70 -9.77
CA THR A 618 8.54 17.06 -9.75
C THR A 618 9.50 18.12 -9.20
N SER A 619 10.66 17.69 -8.68
CA SER A 619 11.78 18.53 -8.30
C SER A 619 13.01 18.13 -9.10
N THR A 620 13.88 19.10 -9.42
CA THR A 620 15.12 18.84 -10.17
C THR A 620 15.96 17.80 -9.40
N PRO A 621 16.28 16.63 -9.97
CA PRO A 621 17.08 15.62 -9.28
C PRO A 621 18.42 16.22 -8.84
N LEU A 622 18.80 16.01 -7.57
CA LEU A 622 20.13 16.38 -7.08
C LEU A 622 21.22 15.69 -7.94
N PRO A 623 22.33 16.37 -8.27
CA PRO A 623 23.46 15.73 -8.95
C PRO A 623 23.97 14.53 -8.15
N GLY A 624 24.04 13.36 -8.77
CA GLY A 624 24.52 12.12 -8.14
C GLY A 624 23.45 11.19 -7.56
N LEU A 625 22.17 11.38 -7.87
CA LEU A 625 21.14 10.37 -7.57
C LEU A 625 21.44 9.06 -8.31
N GLU A 626 21.59 7.98 -7.55
CA GLU A 626 21.74 6.59 -8.01
C GLU A 626 20.52 5.81 -7.50
N GLU A 627 19.83 5.12 -8.41
CA GLU A 627 18.80 4.15 -8.07
C GLU A 627 19.48 2.85 -7.68
N LEU A 628 19.39 2.49 -6.40
CA LEU A 628 20.07 1.33 -5.83
C LEU A 628 19.11 0.14 -5.68
N VAL A 629 19.47 -0.98 -6.29
CA VAL A 629 18.87 -2.30 -6.11
C VAL A 629 19.87 -3.20 -5.38
N VAL A 630 19.55 -3.58 -4.16
CA VAL A 630 20.35 -4.55 -3.39
C VAL A 630 19.81 -5.95 -3.64
N ARG A 631 20.67 -6.82 -4.16
CA ARG A 631 20.34 -8.24 -4.41
C ARG A 631 20.60 -9.04 -3.14
N HIS A 632 19.75 -10.03 -2.91
CA HIS A 632 19.88 -10.98 -1.83
C HIS A 632 19.83 -12.40 -2.38
N HIS A 633 20.62 -13.30 -1.81
CA HIS A 633 20.62 -14.72 -2.11
C HIS A 633 20.29 -15.49 -0.82
N GLY A 634 19.21 -16.27 -0.81
CA GLY A 634 18.65 -16.94 0.36
C GLY A 634 19.57 -17.97 1.03
N LEU A 635 20.61 -18.44 0.31
CA LEU A 635 21.70 -19.26 0.87
C LEU A 635 22.77 -18.44 1.62
N PHE A 636 23.11 -17.23 1.15
CA PHE A 636 24.30 -16.49 1.60
C PHE A 636 23.95 -15.30 2.51
N ASP A 637 22.82 -14.63 2.27
CA ASP A 637 22.49 -13.34 2.90
C ASP A 637 21.41 -13.45 3.98
N LYS A 638 20.84 -14.63 4.20
CA LYS A 638 19.70 -14.84 5.08
C LYS A 638 20.09 -14.62 6.55
N THR A 639 19.57 -13.55 7.16
CA THR A 639 19.88 -13.16 8.54
C THR A 639 19.25 -14.09 9.57
N LEU A 640 19.79 -14.11 10.80
CA LEU A 640 19.20 -14.87 11.91
C LEU A 640 17.76 -14.42 12.21
N ALA A 641 17.46 -13.12 12.09
CA ALA A 641 16.11 -12.59 12.30
C ALA A 641 15.12 -13.10 11.25
N GLU A 642 15.52 -13.20 9.98
CA GLU A 642 14.70 -13.80 8.91
C GLU A 642 14.52 -15.31 9.10
N GLN A 643 15.56 -15.99 9.59
CA GLN A 643 15.48 -17.41 9.97
C GLN A 643 14.53 -17.62 11.17
N ILE A 644 14.50 -16.70 12.13
CA ILE A 644 13.60 -16.76 13.30
C ILE A 644 12.16 -16.36 12.92
N ALA A 645 11.97 -15.31 12.12
CA ALA A 645 10.64 -14.87 11.67
C ALA A 645 9.92 -15.96 10.86
N PHE A 646 10.69 -16.81 10.17
CA PHE A 646 10.19 -18.02 9.53
C PHE A 646 9.67 -19.08 10.53
N THR A 647 10.19 -19.11 11.76
CA THR A 647 9.79 -20.04 12.83
C THR A 647 8.71 -19.48 13.78
N GLY A 648 8.51 -18.17 13.81
CA GLY A 648 7.49 -17.53 14.64
C GLY A 648 6.10 -17.65 14.02
N SER A 649 5.14 -18.20 14.78
CA SER A 649 3.72 -18.13 14.44
C SER A 649 3.35 -16.68 14.16
N HIS A 650 3.04 -16.35 12.91
CA HIS A 650 2.56 -15.03 12.55
C HIS A 650 1.35 -14.68 13.42
N ALA A 651 1.47 -13.59 14.16
CA ALA A 651 0.42 -13.01 14.96
C ALA A 651 -0.64 -12.38 14.04
N GLN A 652 -1.46 -13.21 13.41
CA GLN A 652 -2.82 -12.93 12.97
C GLN A 652 -3.65 -14.20 13.24
N PRO A 653 -4.88 -14.11 13.78
CA PRO A 653 -5.62 -15.26 14.26
C PRO A 653 -6.13 -16.11 13.08
N ILE A 654 -5.30 -17.04 12.62
CA ILE A 654 -5.75 -18.27 11.98
C ILE A 654 -5.14 -19.41 12.82
N ALA A 655 -6.03 -20.18 13.42
CA ALA A 655 -5.75 -21.06 14.55
C ALA A 655 -4.63 -22.10 14.32
N GLY A 656 -3.71 -22.21 15.29
CA GLY A 656 -3.11 -23.48 15.75
C GLY A 656 -2.05 -24.17 14.87
N ALA A 657 -1.05 -24.74 15.55
CA ALA A 657 -0.05 -25.73 15.13
C ALA A 657 -0.16 -26.31 13.70
N ARG A 658 0.94 -26.27 12.93
CA ARG A 658 1.18 -26.96 11.63
C ARG A 658 -0.16 -27.32 10.96
N GLN A 659 -0.94 -26.33 10.49
CA GLN A 659 -2.21 -26.61 9.83
C GLN A 659 -1.95 -27.47 8.58
N GLU A 660 -1.95 -28.78 8.78
CA GLU A 660 -2.28 -29.72 7.74
C GLU A 660 -3.70 -29.36 7.32
N SER A 661 -3.86 -29.01 6.04
CA SER A 661 -5.16 -28.69 5.47
C SER A 661 -6.17 -29.75 5.93
N THR A 662 -7.20 -29.32 6.64
CA THR A 662 -8.40 -30.14 6.83
C THR A 662 -8.85 -30.63 5.46
N VAL A 663 -9.10 -31.92 5.35
CA VAL A 663 -9.47 -32.65 4.13
C VAL A 663 -10.49 -31.83 3.32
N VAL A 664 -10.03 -31.16 2.26
CA VAL A 664 -10.91 -30.57 1.26
C VAL A 664 -11.25 -31.69 0.29
N ALA A 665 -12.54 -31.90 0.05
CA ALA A 665 -13.04 -32.84 -0.93
C ALA A 665 -12.24 -32.74 -2.24
N ALA A 666 -11.91 -33.90 -2.82
CA ALA A 666 -11.06 -34.11 -3.98
C ALA A 666 -11.37 -33.18 -5.18
N ALA A 667 -10.90 -31.94 -5.13
CA ALA A 667 -10.53 -31.20 -6.31
C ALA A 667 -9.13 -31.69 -6.67
N ALA A 668 -8.94 -32.19 -7.88
CA ALA A 668 -7.67 -32.72 -8.34
C ALA A 668 -6.51 -31.80 -7.95
N LEU A 669 -5.41 -32.37 -7.42
CA LEU A 669 -4.12 -31.72 -7.13
C LEU A 669 -3.52 -31.06 -8.38
N ALA A 670 -4.16 -30.00 -8.85
CA ALA A 670 -3.73 -29.23 -10.00
C ALA A 670 -2.64 -28.28 -9.54
N VAL A 671 -1.46 -28.44 -10.13
CA VAL A 671 -0.37 -27.47 -9.97
C VAL A 671 -0.88 -26.12 -10.50
N PRO A 672 -0.87 -25.05 -9.69
CA PRO A 672 -1.36 -23.75 -10.12
C PRO A 672 -0.61 -23.24 -11.35
N ALA A 673 -1.34 -22.66 -12.30
CA ALA A 673 -0.74 -22.16 -13.54
C ALA A 673 -0.04 -20.80 -13.34
N VAL A 674 -0.52 -19.99 -12.40
CA VAL A 674 -0.16 -18.58 -12.20
C VAL A 674 0.17 -18.35 -10.72
N ILE A 675 1.12 -17.46 -10.48
CA ILE A 675 1.50 -16.99 -9.14
C ILE A 675 1.60 -15.46 -9.13
N ARG A 676 1.23 -14.85 -8.01
CA ARG A 676 1.27 -13.41 -7.73
C ARG A 676 2.31 -13.14 -6.64
N VAL A 677 3.47 -12.61 -7.01
CA VAL A 677 4.61 -12.39 -6.13
C VAL A 677 4.71 -10.91 -5.76
N ALA A 678 4.59 -10.57 -4.49
CA ALA A 678 4.77 -9.20 -4.03
C ALA A 678 6.25 -8.86 -3.85
N THR A 679 6.70 -7.76 -4.47
CA THR A 679 8.02 -7.15 -4.25
C THR A 679 7.90 -5.95 -3.29
N SER A 680 9.04 -5.46 -2.79
CA SER A 680 9.12 -4.37 -1.80
C SER A 680 8.45 -4.70 -0.45
N CYS A 681 8.53 -5.96 -0.04
CA CYS A 681 7.95 -6.47 1.19
C CYS A 681 9.01 -6.76 2.26
N ALA A 682 8.69 -6.47 3.52
CA ALA A 682 9.39 -7.05 4.66
C ALA A 682 8.70 -8.35 5.07
N CYS A 683 9.40 -9.17 5.86
CA CYS A 683 8.90 -10.48 6.29
C CYS A 683 7.57 -10.47 7.04
N THR A 684 7.26 -9.39 7.73
CA THR A 684 6.06 -9.27 8.58
C THR A 684 5.02 -8.29 8.04
N ALA A 685 5.34 -7.54 6.97
CA ALA A 685 4.44 -6.54 6.38
C ALA A 685 4.86 -6.15 4.95
N CYS A 686 3.88 -6.01 4.06
CA CYS A 686 4.04 -5.36 2.76
C CYS A 686 3.21 -4.06 2.76
N THR A 687 3.87 -2.90 2.74
CA THR A 687 3.18 -1.62 2.53
C THR A 687 3.20 -1.29 1.05
N ASN A 688 2.03 -1.20 0.41
CA ASN A 688 1.87 -0.94 -1.03
C ASN A 688 2.68 -1.91 -1.92
N PRO A 689 2.42 -3.23 -1.85
CA PRO A 689 3.17 -4.22 -2.62
C PRO A 689 3.05 -3.96 -4.13
N HIS A 690 4.17 -4.09 -4.83
CA HIS A 690 4.16 -4.17 -6.29
C HIS A 690 4.14 -5.65 -6.70
N VAL A 691 3.09 -6.09 -7.38
CA VAL A 691 2.81 -7.52 -7.59
C VAL A 691 3.27 -7.97 -8.97
N GLN A 692 4.16 -8.96 -9.03
CA GLN A 692 4.54 -9.64 -10.26
C GLN A 692 3.62 -10.83 -10.49
N VAL A 693 2.83 -10.79 -11.56
CA VAL A 693 1.98 -11.90 -12.00
C VAL A 693 2.67 -12.61 -13.16
N MET A 694 2.89 -13.90 -13.04
CA MET A 694 3.55 -14.72 -14.06
C MET A 694 3.11 -16.18 -13.98
N SER A 695 3.48 -16.98 -14.97
CA SER A 695 3.28 -18.43 -14.86
C SER A 695 4.13 -19.01 -13.72
N LEU A 696 3.63 -20.05 -13.05
CA LEU A 696 4.39 -20.71 -11.99
C LEU A 696 5.74 -21.24 -12.50
N GLU A 697 5.81 -21.69 -13.75
CA GLU A 697 7.07 -22.15 -14.33
C GLU A 697 8.05 -20.99 -14.58
N SER A 698 7.57 -19.82 -14.99
CA SER A 698 8.43 -18.65 -15.13
C SER A 698 8.92 -18.14 -13.77
N TYR A 699 8.11 -18.23 -12.72
CA TYR A 699 8.52 -17.97 -11.33
C TYR A 699 9.66 -18.88 -10.87
N VAL A 700 9.57 -20.18 -11.17
CA VAL A 700 10.63 -21.14 -10.82
C VAL A 700 11.89 -20.87 -11.64
N GLN A 701 11.75 -20.50 -12.92
CA GLN A 701 12.88 -20.22 -13.79
C GLN A 701 13.67 -18.97 -13.39
N THR A 702 13.08 -17.99 -12.70
CA THR A 702 13.75 -16.73 -12.29
C THR A 702 14.04 -16.63 -10.80
N GLY A 703 13.68 -17.62 -10.00
CA GLY A 703 13.82 -17.53 -8.55
C GLY A 703 14.73 -18.57 -7.92
N VAL A 704 14.95 -19.71 -8.59
CA VAL A 704 15.75 -20.78 -7.98
C VAL A 704 17.21 -20.38 -7.86
N ASP A 705 17.75 -19.54 -8.75
CA ASP A 705 19.11 -19.00 -8.66
C ASP A 705 19.30 -17.97 -7.54
N ASP A 706 18.22 -17.50 -6.91
CA ASP A 706 18.28 -16.70 -5.68
C ASP A 706 18.39 -17.58 -4.41
N GLU A 707 18.18 -18.89 -4.53
CA GLU A 707 18.16 -19.82 -3.38
C GLU A 707 19.22 -20.94 -3.56
N TRP A 708 19.48 -21.39 -4.79
CA TRP A 708 20.48 -22.37 -5.17
C TRP A 708 21.57 -21.73 -6.03
N VAL A 709 22.81 -22.17 -5.82
CA VAL A 709 23.92 -21.72 -6.66
C VAL A 709 23.80 -22.35 -8.05
N SER A 710 23.63 -21.50 -9.06
CA SER A 710 23.41 -21.89 -10.46
C SER A 710 24.49 -22.82 -11.04
N SER A 711 25.75 -22.70 -10.60
CA SER A 711 26.84 -23.57 -11.05
C SER A 711 26.86 -24.98 -10.45
N TRP A 712 25.92 -25.34 -9.57
CA TRP A 712 25.84 -26.69 -9.01
C TRP A 712 25.39 -27.75 -10.04
N ASN A 713 25.58 -29.01 -9.68
CA ASN A 713 25.21 -30.14 -10.54
C ASN A 713 23.71 -30.18 -10.87
N ALA A 714 23.40 -30.77 -12.01
CA ALA A 714 22.04 -30.88 -12.57
C ALA A 714 21.04 -31.44 -11.55
N ALA A 715 21.43 -32.49 -10.83
CA ALA A 715 20.58 -33.17 -9.87
C ALA A 715 20.18 -32.26 -8.70
N SER A 716 21.12 -31.47 -8.17
CA SER A 716 20.84 -30.48 -7.12
C SER A 716 19.93 -29.38 -7.63
N LEU A 717 20.17 -28.85 -8.83
CA LEU A 717 19.31 -27.80 -9.40
C LEU A 717 17.89 -28.32 -9.65
N GLN A 718 17.75 -29.53 -10.20
CA GLN A 718 16.44 -30.18 -10.42
C GLN A 718 15.70 -30.50 -9.10
N ALA A 719 16.42 -30.90 -8.05
CA ALA A 719 15.80 -31.08 -6.73
C ALA A 719 15.35 -29.72 -6.16
N GLY A 720 16.21 -28.71 -6.27
CA GLY A 720 15.91 -27.33 -5.88
C GLY A 720 14.69 -26.76 -6.60
N THR A 721 14.56 -26.95 -7.91
CA THR A 721 13.41 -26.47 -8.69
C THR A 721 12.10 -27.13 -8.25
N VAL A 722 12.10 -28.43 -7.94
CA VAL A 722 10.90 -29.12 -7.43
C VAL A 722 10.53 -28.61 -6.04
N ALA A 723 11.49 -28.45 -5.13
CA ALA A 723 11.24 -27.89 -3.80
C ALA A 723 10.72 -26.44 -3.89
N TYR A 724 11.38 -25.60 -4.70
CA TYR A 724 11.02 -24.20 -4.91
C TYR A 724 9.61 -24.07 -5.51
N ARG A 725 9.29 -24.86 -6.53
CA ARG A 725 7.95 -24.93 -7.16
C ARG A 725 6.88 -25.35 -6.17
N SER A 726 7.13 -26.40 -5.40
CA SER A 726 6.16 -26.93 -4.41
C SER A 726 5.83 -25.88 -3.35
N ARG A 727 6.85 -25.14 -2.90
CA ARG A 727 6.67 -24.03 -1.94
C ARG A 727 5.85 -22.89 -2.54
N GLY A 728 6.20 -22.41 -3.74
CA GLY A 728 5.43 -21.37 -4.42
C GLY A 728 3.97 -21.78 -4.69
N ALA A 729 3.76 -23.00 -5.17
CA ALA A 729 2.44 -23.57 -5.41
C ALA A 729 1.60 -23.69 -4.14
N TRP A 730 2.22 -24.05 -3.00
CA TRP A 730 1.55 -24.06 -1.71
C TRP A 730 1.04 -22.67 -1.32
N PHE A 731 1.82 -21.60 -1.54
CA PHE A 731 1.39 -20.23 -1.27
C PHE A 731 0.31 -19.74 -2.23
N VAL A 732 0.23 -20.24 -3.46
CA VAL A 732 -0.93 -19.95 -4.33
C VAL A 732 -2.22 -20.53 -3.75
N GLN A 733 -2.15 -21.72 -3.14
CA GLN A 733 -3.29 -22.33 -2.45
C GLN A 733 -3.55 -21.73 -1.06
N ASN A 734 -2.53 -21.09 -0.46
CA ASN A 734 -2.55 -20.52 0.89
C ASN A 734 -1.94 -19.11 0.86
N PRO A 735 -2.61 -18.15 0.18
CA PRO A 735 -2.04 -16.83 -0.09
C PRO A 735 -1.85 -16.02 1.19
N ILE A 736 -0.74 -15.27 1.26
CA ILE A 736 -0.43 -14.39 2.39
C ILE A 736 -1.45 -13.24 2.50
N ALA A 737 -1.96 -12.75 1.37
CA ALA A 737 -2.94 -11.68 1.34
C ALA A 737 -3.91 -11.83 0.15
N ASN A 738 -4.99 -11.05 0.15
CA ASN A 738 -6.00 -11.11 -0.92
C ASN A 738 -5.42 -10.87 -2.32
N ASN A 739 -4.45 -9.97 -2.45
CA ASN A 739 -3.93 -9.46 -3.72
C ASN A 739 -2.55 -10.02 -4.12
N TYR A 740 -1.95 -10.91 -3.33
CA TYR A 740 -0.72 -11.62 -3.69
C TYR A 740 -0.59 -12.94 -2.92
N ASP A 741 0.11 -13.90 -3.51
CA ASP A 741 0.23 -15.26 -2.98
C ASP A 741 1.43 -15.36 -2.03
N ILE A 742 2.58 -14.83 -2.44
CA ILE A 742 3.85 -14.90 -1.72
C ILE A 742 4.61 -13.56 -1.84
N SER A 743 5.47 -13.24 -0.87
CA SER A 743 6.42 -12.12 -1.00
C SER A 743 7.80 -12.60 -1.43
N ALA A 744 8.54 -11.81 -2.20
CA ALA A 744 9.93 -12.06 -2.61
C ALA A 744 10.99 -11.94 -1.48
N ALA A 745 10.57 -11.88 -0.22
CA ALA A 745 11.45 -11.75 0.95
C ALA A 745 12.00 -13.11 1.40
N ALA A 746 13.23 -13.12 1.93
CA ALA A 746 13.98 -14.33 2.27
C ALA A 746 13.28 -15.29 3.27
N CYS A 747 12.42 -14.76 4.15
CA CYS A 747 11.60 -15.56 5.07
C CYS A 747 10.50 -16.38 4.35
N HIS A 748 10.00 -15.92 3.21
CA HIS A 748 9.04 -16.67 2.40
C HIS A 748 9.76 -17.43 1.30
N GLN A 749 10.30 -16.72 0.33
CA GLN A 749 11.10 -17.25 -0.76
C GLN A 749 11.78 -16.07 -1.44
N THR A 750 13.11 -16.06 -1.54
CA THR A 750 13.80 -14.99 -2.26
C THR A 750 13.49 -15.12 -3.74
N TRP A 751 13.12 -14.02 -4.39
CA TRP A 751 12.81 -14.00 -5.81
C TRP A 751 13.21 -12.69 -6.47
N GLN A 752 13.75 -12.79 -7.67
CA GLN A 752 14.20 -11.68 -8.47
C GLN A 752 13.88 -11.87 -9.97
N THR A 753 14.16 -10.86 -10.79
CA THR A 753 13.74 -10.82 -12.20
C THR A 753 14.73 -11.46 -13.17
N ASP A 754 15.98 -11.61 -12.79
CA ASP A 754 16.99 -12.29 -13.60
C ASP A 754 16.85 -13.81 -13.51
N ARG A 755 17.54 -14.50 -14.41
CA ARG A 755 17.61 -15.96 -14.36
C ARG A 755 18.90 -16.52 -14.90
N ALA A 756 19.47 -17.47 -14.17
CA ALA A 756 20.57 -18.29 -14.64
C ALA A 756 20.10 -19.36 -15.64
N THR A 757 20.89 -19.60 -16.68
CA THR A 757 20.56 -20.54 -17.76
C THR A 757 20.50 -22.00 -17.27
N SER A 758 21.40 -22.40 -16.38
CA SER A 758 21.38 -23.74 -15.78
C SER A 758 20.07 -24.02 -15.03
N VAL A 759 19.64 -23.06 -14.21
CA VAL A 759 18.41 -23.10 -13.42
C VAL A 759 17.18 -23.12 -14.32
N LYS A 760 17.13 -22.26 -15.34
CA LYS A 760 16.07 -22.26 -16.34
C LYS A 760 15.90 -23.64 -16.98
N ASN A 761 17.00 -24.28 -17.36
CA ASN A 761 16.96 -25.62 -17.96
C ASN A 761 16.52 -26.70 -16.96
N ALA A 762 16.97 -26.64 -15.69
CA ALA A 762 16.53 -27.55 -14.65
C ALA A 762 15.03 -27.39 -14.33
N ALA A 763 14.54 -26.15 -14.32
CA ALA A 763 13.12 -25.84 -14.11
C ALA A 763 12.27 -26.42 -15.25
N ILE A 764 12.68 -26.23 -16.50
CA ILE A 764 12.03 -26.82 -17.69
C ILE A 764 12.02 -28.35 -17.60
N ALA A 765 13.14 -28.98 -17.23
CA ALA A 765 13.26 -30.43 -17.12
C ALA A 765 12.37 -31.04 -16.02
N THR A 766 11.93 -30.23 -15.06
CA THR A 766 11.11 -30.64 -13.91
C THR A 766 9.72 -29.98 -13.91
N ALA A 767 9.31 -29.38 -15.02
CA ALA A 767 8.08 -28.61 -15.12
C ALA A 767 6.86 -29.44 -14.65
N GLY A 768 6.02 -28.83 -13.82
CA GLY A 768 4.83 -29.49 -13.26
C GLY A 768 5.09 -30.57 -12.20
N ILE A 769 6.34 -30.87 -11.83
CA ILE A 769 6.65 -31.79 -10.73
C ILE A 769 6.62 -31.03 -9.41
N VAL A 770 5.81 -31.51 -8.46
CA VAL A 770 5.67 -30.96 -7.10
C VAL A 770 5.75 -32.06 -6.05
N LEU A 771 5.99 -31.69 -4.80
CA LEU A 771 5.90 -32.55 -3.64
C LEU A 771 4.48 -32.50 -3.08
N VAL A 772 3.97 -33.64 -2.64
CA VAL A 772 2.63 -33.78 -2.07
C VAL A 772 2.63 -34.58 -0.80
N LYS A 773 1.75 -34.22 0.13
CA LYS A 773 1.53 -34.92 1.39
C LYS A 773 0.03 -34.89 1.69
N ASN A 774 -0.54 -36.04 2.06
CA ASN A 774 -1.96 -36.16 2.40
C ASN A 774 -2.93 -35.59 1.36
N GLY A 775 -2.61 -35.74 0.07
CA GLY A 775 -3.47 -35.24 -1.01
C GLY A 775 -3.40 -33.72 -1.23
N ALA A 776 -2.47 -33.01 -0.61
CA ALA A 776 -2.23 -31.57 -0.79
C ALA A 776 -0.79 -31.30 -1.27
N ILE A 777 -0.58 -30.16 -1.94
CA ILE A 777 0.78 -29.71 -2.29
C ILE A 777 1.54 -29.49 -0.98
N TYR A 778 2.74 -30.03 -0.88
CA TYR A 778 3.57 -29.96 0.31
C TYR A 778 4.33 -28.63 0.37
N LYS A 779 4.26 -27.93 1.51
CA LYS A 779 5.06 -26.74 1.78
C LYS A 779 6.53 -27.14 1.97
N ALA A 780 7.24 -27.31 0.86
CA ALA A 780 8.62 -27.75 0.86
C ALA A 780 9.53 -26.74 1.58
N GLU A 781 9.99 -27.11 2.76
CA GLU A 781 11.02 -26.38 3.49
C GLU A 781 12.41 -26.76 2.97
N TYR A 782 13.34 -25.83 3.07
CA TYR A 782 14.76 -26.03 2.76
C TYR A 782 15.57 -24.98 3.51
N CYS A 783 16.83 -25.28 3.77
CA CYS A 783 17.76 -24.34 4.38
C CYS A 783 19.22 -24.65 3.99
N ALA A 784 20.12 -23.72 4.30
CA ALA A 784 21.48 -23.76 3.81
C ALA A 784 22.23 -25.02 4.26
N GLU A 785 22.28 -25.27 5.57
CA GLU A 785 22.95 -26.42 6.18
C GLU A 785 22.12 -26.97 7.36
N SER A 786 21.72 -28.24 7.25
CA SER A 786 20.87 -28.91 8.25
C SER A 786 21.65 -29.79 9.23
N ASN A 787 22.96 -29.96 9.05
CA ASN A 787 23.76 -30.84 9.90
C ASN A 787 23.64 -30.47 11.39
N ASN A 788 23.46 -31.49 12.24
CA ASN A 788 23.41 -31.35 13.69
C ASN A 788 22.36 -30.33 14.17
N ALA A 789 21.19 -30.30 13.52
CA ALA A 789 20.08 -29.43 13.90
C ALA A 789 19.22 -29.96 15.06
N GLY A 790 19.59 -31.11 15.63
CA GLY A 790 18.91 -31.80 16.73
C GLY A 790 19.18 -33.31 16.76
N CYS A 791 19.64 -33.87 15.64
CA CYS A 791 19.85 -35.30 15.44
C CYS A 791 21.31 -35.79 15.56
N GLY A 792 22.26 -34.90 15.89
CA GLY A 792 23.69 -35.21 15.93
C GLY A 792 24.44 -34.94 14.61
N ASP A 793 25.76 -35.01 14.67
CA ASP A 793 26.64 -34.80 13.52
C ASP A 793 26.52 -35.93 12.48
N GLY A 794 26.43 -35.57 11.20
CA GLY A 794 26.12 -36.48 10.10
C GLY A 794 24.63 -36.75 9.91
N PHE A 795 23.76 -35.98 10.56
CA PHE A 795 22.31 -36.09 10.40
C PHE A 795 21.67 -34.73 10.09
N SER A 796 20.72 -34.75 9.16
CA SER A 796 19.75 -33.69 8.93
C SER A 796 18.49 -33.93 9.77
N GLY A 797 17.71 -32.88 10.04
CA GLY A 797 16.50 -32.96 10.85
C GLY A 797 16.67 -32.46 12.28
N THR A 798 15.53 -32.26 12.95
CA THR A 798 15.47 -31.73 14.33
C THR A 798 15.11 -32.80 15.36
N GLY A 799 14.64 -33.98 14.93
CA GLY A 799 14.21 -35.08 15.79
C GLY A 799 12.88 -34.85 16.52
N THR A 800 12.31 -33.64 16.38
CA THR A 800 11.06 -33.20 17.00
C THR A 800 10.05 -32.84 15.91
N ASP A 801 10.27 -31.71 15.25
CA ASP A 801 9.40 -31.18 14.20
C ASP A 801 9.73 -31.71 12.79
N TYR A 802 10.87 -32.39 12.64
CA TYR A 802 11.29 -33.03 11.40
C TYR A 802 12.10 -34.31 11.67
N PRO A 803 11.88 -35.40 10.89
CA PRO A 803 12.58 -36.67 11.08
C PRO A 803 14.10 -36.54 11.01
N CYS A 804 14.81 -37.37 11.77
CA CYS A 804 16.27 -37.49 11.65
C CYS A 804 16.62 -38.32 10.40
N ILE A 805 17.45 -37.75 9.53
CA ILE A 805 17.84 -38.30 8.24
C ILE A 805 19.37 -38.41 8.22
N SER A 806 19.89 -39.61 7.96
CA SER A 806 21.33 -39.83 7.86
C SER A 806 21.90 -39.07 6.66
N ASP A 807 22.74 -38.06 6.89
CA ASP A 807 23.32 -37.20 5.87
C ASP A 807 24.86 -37.13 6.01
N ALA A 808 25.51 -38.26 5.73
CA ALA A 808 26.93 -38.45 6.00
C ALA A 808 27.88 -37.49 5.25
N ARG A 809 27.40 -36.79 4.20
CA ARG A 809 28.21 -35.81 3.46
C ARG A 809 28.33 -34.47 4.17
N CYS A 810 27.47 -34.22 5.14
CA CYS A 810 27.44 -32.99 5.90
C CYS A 810 28.16 -33.10 7.26
N VAL A 811 28.83 -34.23 7.54
CA VAL A 811 29.62 -34.44 8.77
C VAL A 811 30.63 -33.31 8.98
N GLY A 812 30.68 -32.79 10.20
CA GLY A 812 31.58 -31.71 10.60
C GLY A 812 31.19 -30.31 10.12
N ARG A 813 30.07 -30.15 9.41
CA ARG A 813 29.59 -28.84 8.92
C ARG A 813 28.74 -28.13 9.96
N THR A 814 28.84 -26.81 10.02
CA THR A 814 28.08 -25.98 10.95
C THR A 814 26.67 -25.72 10.43
N LYS A 815 25.65 -26.04 11.24
CA LYS A 815 24.24 -25.72 10.99
C LYS A 815 24.06 -24.26 10.54
N SER A 816 23.26 -24.07 9.49
CA SER A 816 22.82 -22.76 9.01
C SER A 816 21.37 -22.86 8.51
N GLY A 817 20.43 -22.39 9.33
CA GLY A 817 18.99 -22.48 9.09
C GLY A 817 18.23 -23.38 10.06
N ALA A 818 16.96 -23.66 9.74
CA ALA A 818 16.04 -24.34 10.66
C ALA A 818 16.32 -25.85 10.81
N GLY A 819 17.04 -26.47 9.88
CA GLY A 819 17.33 -27.91 9.86
C GLY A 819 16.14 -28.78 9.43
N ARG A 820 15.13 -28.20 8.77
CA ARG A 820 13.95 -28.90 8.25
C ARG A 820 13.96 -28.93 6.73
N GLY A 821 13.43 -30.01 6.17
CA GLY A 821 13.37 -30.21 4.73
C GLY A 821 14.74 -30.45 4.10
N MET A 822 14.92 -29.96 2.87
CA MET A 822 16.14 -30.21 2.10
C MET A 822 17.30 -29.32 2.55
N CYS A 823 18.43 -29.95 2.85
CA CYS A 823 19.70 -29.24 3.02
C CYS A 823 20.22 -28.82 1.64
N GLN A 824 20.46 -27.52 1.41
CA GLN A 824 20.91 -27.01 0.12
C GLN A 824 22.36 -27.41 -0.17
N TRP A 825 23.27 -27.28 0.81
CA TRP A 825 24.62 -27.81 0.67
C TRP A 825 24.62 -29.34 0.51
N GLY A 826 23.77 -30.03 1.27
CA GLY A 826 23.55 -31.47 1.15
C GLY A 826 23.11 -31.89 -0.25
N SER A 827 22.15 -31.20 -0.87
CA SER A 827 21.72 -31.49 -2.25
C SER A 827 22.85 -31.30 -3.25
N SER A 828 23.71 -30.28 -3.04
CA SER A 828 24.91 -30.07 -3.85
C SER A 828 25.88 -31.25 -3.72
N PHE A 829 26.15 -31.71 -2.50
CA PHE A 829 27.03 -32.85 -2.29
C PHE A 829 26.48 -34.13 -2.88
N TRP A 830 25.22 -34.48 -2.63
CA TRP A 830 24.63 -35.71 -3.14
C TRP A 830 24.49 -35.70 -4.67
N GLY A 831 24.29 -34.54 -5.28
CA GLY A 831 24.12 -34.46 -6.72
C GLY A 831 25.38 -34.75 -7.55
N THR A 832 26.53 -35.03 -6.93
CA THR A 832 27.73 -35.52 -7.65
C THR A 832 27.58 -36.95 -8.15
N ASP A 833 26.73 -37.76 -7.50
CA ASP A 833 26.57 -39.19 -7.78
C ASP A 833 25.13 -39.72 -7.55
N GLN A 834 24.20 -38.87 -7.09
CA GLN A 834 22.78 -39.18 -6.96
C GLN A 834 21.96 -38.35 -7.95
N ASN A 835 20.77 -38.85 -8.30
CA ASN A 835 19.82 -38.12 -9.14
C ASN A 835 18.84 -37.27 -8.29
N TYR A 836 18.11 -36.36 -8.93
CA TYR A 836 17.24 -35.42 -8.21
C TYR A 836 16.08 -36.10 -7.47
N THR A 837 15.54 -37.21 -7.99
CA THR A 837 14.45 -37.93 -7.31
C THR A 837 14.94 -38.65 -6.06
N TRP A 838 16.17 -39.16 -6.07
CA TRP A 838 16.82 -39.68 -4.87
C TRP A 838 17.00 -38.56 -3.84
N ILE A 839 17.51 -37.39 -4.24
CA ILE A 839 17.71 -36.25 -3.32
C ILE A 839 16.39 -35.81 -2.69
N LEU A 840 15.34 -35.66 -3.49
CA LEU A 840 14.00 -35.31 -3.00
C LEU A 840 13.47 -36.38 -2.03
N ASN A 841 13.56 -37.66 -2.38
CA ASN A 841 13.13 -38.74 -1.51
C ASN A 841 13.96 -38.81 -0.22
N HIS A 842 15.26 -38.53 -0.30
CA HIS A 842 16.15 -38.53 0.85
C HIS A 842 15.70 -37.50 1.90
N TYR A 843 15.37 -36.28 1.48
CA TYR A 843 15.00 -35.21 2.39
C TYR A 843 13.51 -35.14 2.75
N TYR A 844 12.60 -35.51 1.85
CA TYR A 844 11.15 -35.26 2.02
C TYR A 844 10.31 -36.51 2.30
N ASN A 845 10.70 -37.70 1.81
CA ASN A 845 9.97 -38.94 2.05
C ASN A 845 9.91 -39.34 3.55
N PRO A 846 10.97 -39.09 4.37
CA PRO A 846 10.87 -39.32 5.81
C PRO A 846 9.73 -38.55 6.50
N ASP A 847 9.35 -37.36 6.00
CA ASP A 847 8.18 -36.60 6.48
C ASP A 847 6.89 -36.96 5.71
N SER A 848 6.88 -38.13 5.05
CA SER A 848 5.76 -38.67 4.24
C SER A 848 5.35 -37.81 3.05
N ALA A 849 6.23 -36.93 2.56
CA ALA A 849 6.01 -36.19 1.33
C ALA A 849 6.54 -36.98 0.13
N ALA A 850 5.74 -37.08 -0.92
CA ALA A 850 6.04 -37.85 -2.12
C ALA A 850 6.14 -36.94 -3.35
N ILE A 851 6.89 -37.39 -4.36
CA ILE A 851 6.99 -36.70 -5.65
C ILE A 851 5.71 -36.99 -6.46
N GLN A 852 4.99 -35.94 -6.85
CA GLN A 852 3.92 -36.02 -7.83
C GLN A 852 4.41 -35.49 -9.18
N THR A 853 4.35 -36.35 -10.20
CA THR A 853 4.58 -35.94 -11.60
C THR A 853 3.27 -35.43 -12.21
N ALA A 854 3.35 -34.42 -13.07
CA ALA A 854 2.17 -33.85 -13.75
C ALA A 854 1.37 -34.94 -14.50
N ALA A 855 0.11 -35.12 -14.07
CA ALA A 855 -0.87 -36.11 -14.52
C ALA A 855 -0.47 -37.61 -14.31
N GLY A 856 -0.81 -38.13 -13.13
CA GLY A 856 -0.92 -39.58 -12.89
C GLY A 856 -0.58 -40.04 -11.47
N THR A 857 -1.61 -40.07 -10.61
CA THR A 857 -1.80 -40.96 -9.45
C THR A 857 -0.77 -40.94 -8.31
N LEU A 858 -1.26 -40.59 -7.12
CA LEU A 858 -0.62 -40.81 -5.81
C LEU A 858 -0.05 -42.24 -5.73
N VAL A 859 1.27 -42.37 -5.62
CA VAL A 859 1.90 -43.61 -5.17
C VAL A 859 1.85 -43.62 -3.65
N SER A 860 0.73 -44.08 -3.10
CA SER A 860 0.68 -44.65 -1.76
C SER A 860 0.15 -46.08 -1.86
N SER A 861 0.99 -47.02 -1.46
CA SER A 861 0.63 -48.40 -1.19
C SER A 861 -0.54 -48.47 -0.20
N ASN A 862 -1.71 -48.93 -0.65
CA ASN A 862 -2.44 -50.08 -0.07
C ASN A 862 -3.89 -50.16 -0.58
N THR A 863 -4.16 -51.31 -1.22
CA THR A 863 -5.41 -52.11 -1.23
C THR A 863 -6.77 -51.52 -1.63
N THR A 864 -7.39 -52.28 -2.57
CA THR A 864 -8.82 -52.53 -2.88
C THR A 864 -9.63 -51.50 -3.68
N ASP A 865 -9.95 -51.91 -4.93
CA ASP A 865 -11.19 -51.74 -5.72
C ASP A 865 -11.74 -50.32 -5.98
N SER A 866 -12.25 -49.92 -7.15
CA SER A 866 -12.56 -50.57 -8.43
C SER A 866 -13.04 -49.49 -9.44
N LYS A 867 -12.94 -49.78 -10.75
CA LYS A 867 -13.56 -49.14 -11.94
C LYS A 867 -12.97 -47.83 -12.50
N THR A 868 -12.83 -47.57 -13.80
CA THR A 868 -12.62 -48.30 -15.08
C THR A 868 -12.72 -47.22 -16.16
N THR A 869 -11.63 -46.90 -16.88
CA THR A 869 -11.66 -46.26 -18.21
C THR A 869 -10.41 -46.65 -18.99
N ASP A 870 -10.58 -46.89 -20.29
CA ASP A 870 -9.67 -47.55 -21.25
C ASP A 870 -8.23 -47.04 -21.31
N ASP A 871 -7.29 -47.73 -20.66
CA ASP A 871 -5.87 -47.67 -21.00
C ASP A 871 -5.27 -49.08 -20.94
N HIS A 872 -4.70 -49.54 -22.05
CA HIS A 872 -3.89 -50.76 -22.10
C HIS A 872 -2.60 -50.55 -21.30
N THR A 873 -2.67 -50.68 -19.99
CA THR A 873 -1.55 -50.46 -19.08
C THR A 873 -0.62 -51.67 -19.06
N LEU A 874 0.66 -51.46 -19.39
CA LEU A 874 1.74 -52.44 -19.19
C LEU A 874 2.56 -52.04 -17.95
N THR A 875 2.47 -52.84 -16.90
CA THR A 875 3.28 -52.70 -15.69
C THR A 875 4.18 -53.92 -15.53
N ILE A 876 5.40 -53.69 -15.03
CA ILE A 876 6.40 -54.74 -14.84
C ILE A 876 7.09 -54.48 -13.51
N ALA A 877 7.03 -55.48 -12.63
CA ALA A 877 7.60 -55.39 -11.30
C ALA A 877 8.27 -56.73 -10.90
N PRO A 878 9.37 -56.70 -10.13
CA PRO A 878 10.12 -55.50 -9.71
C PRO A 878 10.87 -54.85 -10.88
N ASN A 879 11.17 -53.56 -10.79
CA ASN A 879 12.07 -52.84 -11.72
C ASN A 879 12.75 -51.68 -10.97
N PRO A 880 14.05 -51.74 -10.64
CA PRO A 880 15.03 -52.72 -11.09
C PRO A 880 14.73 -54.17 -10.64
N VAL A 881 15.05 -55.12 -11.51
CA VAL A 881 14.86 -56.56 -11.29
C VAL A 881 16.05 -57.08 -10.52
N THR A 882 15.87 -57.30 -9.22
CA THR A 882 16.87 -57.87 -8.31
C THR A 882 16.66 -59.36 -8.04
N GLY A 883 15.50 -59.90 -8.41
CA GLY A 883 15.14 -61.31 -8.25
C GLY A 883 15.09 -62.10 -9.56
N GLY A 884 14.77 -63.40 -9.46
CA GLY A 884 14.76 -64.32 -10.60
C GLY A 884 13.51 -64.31 -11.49
N THR A 885 12.54 -63.48 -11.16
CA THR A 885 11.25 -63.39 -11.86
C THR A 885 10.74 -61.96 -11.88
N ILE A 886 10.10 -61.57 -12.97
CA ILE A 886 9.27 -60.37 -13.08
C ILE A 886 7.82 -60.76 -13.29
N THR A 887 6.90 -59.96 -12.78
CA THR A 887 5.48 -60.03 -13.11
C THR A 887 5.20 -58.99 -14.19
N VAL A 888 4.81 -59.46 -15.37
CA VAL A 888 4.28 -58.62 -16.45
C VAL A 888 2.77 -58.56 -16.27
N GLU A 889 2.25 -57.40 -15.90
CA GLU A 889 0.83 -57.16 -15.79
C GLU A 889 0.37 -56.30 -16.97
N TYR A 890 -0.64 -56.79 -17.69
CA TYR A 890 -1.18 -56.12 -18.87
C TYR A 890 -2.70 -56.17 -18.90
N THR A 891 -3.31 -55.01 -19.08
CA THR A 891 -4.77 -54.87 -19.22
C THR A 891 -5.15 -54.95 -20.70
N LEU A 892 -5.89 -55.99 -21.08
CA LEU A 892 -6.48 -56.13 -22.41
C LEU A 892 -7.92 -55.62 -22.39
N ALA A 893 -8.20 -54.51 -23.09
CA ALA A 893 -9.55 -53.94 -23.18
C ALA A 893 -10.50 -54.78 -24.07
N ASP A 894 -9.96 -55.37 -25.13
CA ASP A 894 -10.71 -56.15 -26.13
C ASP A 894 -10.94 -57.63 -25.72
N VAL A 895 -11.63 -58.39 -26.58
CA VAL A 895 -11.87 -59.83 -26.39
C VAL A 895 -10.56 -60.62 -26.25
N SER A 896 -10.61 -61.69 -25.48
CA SER A 896 -9.47 -62.58 -25.24
C SER A 896 -8.81 -63.01 -26.55
N GLN A 897 -7.48 -62.83 -26.66
CA GLN A 897 -6.74 -63.09 -27.89
C GLN A 897 -5.32 -63.62 -27.60
N PRO A 898 -4.71 -64.36 -28.55
CA PRO A 898 -3.29 -64.71 -28.47
C PRO A 898 -2.39 -63.47 -28.44
N ALA A 899 -1.25 -63.55 -27.75
CA ALA A 899 -0.21 -62.54 -27.74
C ALA A 899 1.16 -63.17 -27.51
N SER A 900 2.23 -62.39 -27.73
CA SER A 900 3.58 -62.79 -27.36
C SER A 900 4.23 -61.77 -26.45
N ILE A 901 4.87 -62.25 -25.38
CA ILE A 901 5.76 -61.45 -24.54
C ILE A 901 7.18 -61.68 -25.05
N VAL A 902 7.86 -60.62 -25.45
CA VAL A 902 9.22 -60.64 -25.99
C VAL A 902 10.12 -59.80 -25.09
N LEU A 903 11.22 -60.37 -24.60
CA LEU A 903 12.28 -59.66 -23.91
C LEU A 903 13.42 -59.50 -24.90
N SER A 904 13.75 -58.26 -25.28
CA SER A 904 14.89 -57.95 -26.13
C SER A 904 15.92 -57.13 -25.38
N ASP A 905 17.19 -57.28 -25.75
CA ASP A 905 18.25 -56.42 -25.24
C ASP A 905 18.17 -54.99 -25.84
N ASN A 906 19.07 -54.11 -25.42
CA ASN A 906 19.14 -52.73 -25.93
C ASN A 906 19.48 -52.60 -27.42
N PHE A 907 19.89 -53.69 -28.09
CA PHE A 907 20.16 -53.72 -29.53
C PHE A 907 18.99 -54.31 -30.33
N GLY A 908 17.87 -54.64 -29.64
CA GLY A 908 16.67 -55.19 -30.27
C GLY A 908 16.74 -56.69 -30.54
N GLN A 909 17.80 -57.39 -30.09
CA GLN A 909 17.87 -58.85 -30.22
C GLN A 909 16.99 -59.53 -29.17
N SER A 910 16.15 -60.48 -29.60
CA SER A 910 15.25 -61.22 -28.71
C SER A 910 16.05 -62.15 -27.80
N ALA A 911 16.05 -61.87 -26.51
CA ALA A 911 16.68 -62.70 -25.48
C ALA A 911 15.73 -63.81 -24.99
N GLN A 912 14.42 -63.57 -25.00
CA GLN A 912 13.41 -64.56 -24.60
C GLN A 912 12.05 -64.20 -25.19
N GLN A 913 11.29 -65.19 -25.66
CA GLN A 913 9.91 -65.00 -26.13
C GLN A 913 8.99 -66.05 -25.52
N ARG A 914 7.77 -65.64 -25.14
CA ARG A 914 6.73 -66.53 -24.62
C ARG A 914 5.39 -66.19 -25.25
N ASN A 915 4.73 -67.16 -25.87
CA ASN A 915 3.37 -67.01 -26.36
C ASN A 915 2.38 -67.23 -25.21
N VAL A 916 1.34 -66.40 -25.15
CA VAL A 916 0.31 -66.39 -24.11
C VAL A 916 -1.06 -66.15 -24.74
N VAL A 917 -2.13 -66.54 -24.06
CA VAL A 917 -3.49 -66.09 -24.39
C VAL A 917 -3.86 -65.06 -23.35
N LEU A 918 -4.05 -63.81 -23.77
CA LEU A 918 -4.49 -62.74 -22.89
C LEU A 918 -6.02 -62.80 -22.80
N GLN A 919 -6.54 -62.87 -21.59
CA GLN A 919 -7.97 -62.74 -21.32
C GLN A 919 -8.37 -61.26 -21.35
N GLN A 920 -9.61 -60.95 -21.70
CA GLN A 920 -10.15 -59.62 -21.48
C GLN A 920 -10.00 -59.22 -20.00
N GLY A 921 -9.47 -58.04 -19.72
CA GLY A 921 -9.11 -57.56 -18.39
C GLY A 921 -7.63 -57.72 -18.04
N ILE A 922 -7.33 -57.78 -16.74
CA ILE A 922 -5.94 -57.78 -16.23
C ILE A 922 -5.33 -59.18 -16.35
N ASN A 923 -4.20 -59.27 -17.05
CA ASN A 923 -3.40 -60.49 -17.17
C ASN A 923 -2.12 -60.31 -16.38
N ARG A 924 -1.87 -61.21 -15.41
CA ARG A 924 -0.62 -61.25 -14.64
C ARG A 924 0.20 -62.45 -15.05
N ILE A 925 1.36 -62.20 -15.65
CA ILE A 925 2.18 -63.24 -16.25
C ILE A 925 3.58 -63.17 -15.66
N SER A 926 3.95 -64.18 -14.88
CA SER A 926 5.30 -64.30 -14.37
C SER A 926 6.27 -64.75 -15.47
N VAL A 927 7.36 -64.00 -15.64
CA VAL A 927 8.45 -64.29 -16.56
C VAL A 927 9.72 -64.49 -15.76
N ASN A 928 10.38 -65.63 -15.96
CA ASN A 928 11.67 -65.92 -15.34
C ASN A 928 12.78 -65.12 -16.02
N THR A 929 13.60 -64.43 -15.23
CA THR A 929 14.73 -63.60 -15.67
C THR A 929 16.09 -64.18 -15.26
N ASN A 930 16.14 -65.38 -14.64
CA ASN A 930 17.38 -66.02 -14.19
C ASN A 930 18.40 -66.27 -15.30
N ARG A 931 17.97 -66.34 -16.57
CA ARG A 931 18.87 -66.55 -17.72
C ARG A 931 19.37 -65.25 -18.38
N LEU A 932 18.87 -64.08 -17.97
CA LEU A 932 19.26 -62.78 -18.52
C LEU A 932 20.51 -62.23 -17.81
N LYS A 933 21.40 -61.52 -18.51
CA LYS A 933 22.56 -60.89 -17.87
C LYS A 933 22.13 -59.58 -17.20
N ALA A 934 22.97 -59.01 -16.33
CA ALA A 934 22.76 -57.64 -15.86
C ALA A 934 22.78 -56.68 -17.05
N GLY A 935 21.83 -55.75 -17.10
CA GLY A 935 21.64 -54.88 -18.26
C GLY A 935 20.20 -54.44 -18.45
N ILE A 936 19.97 -53.57 -19.44
CA ILE A 936 18.64 -53.06 -19.75
C ILE A 936 18.01 -53.94 -20.85
N TYR A 937 16.77 -54.32 -20.62
CA TYR A 937 15.96 -55.10 -21.56
C TYR A 937 14.64 -54.38 -21.83
N ASN A 938 14.12 -54.51 -23.05
CA ASN A 938 12.75 -54.13 -23.37
C ASN A 938 11.85 -55.35 -23.23
N VAL A 939 10.79 -55.25 -22.44
CA VAL A 939 9.73 -56.26 -22.41
C VAL A 939 8.57 -55.72 -23.23
N SER A 940 8.24 -56.43 -24.30
CA SER A 940 7.18 -56.07 -25.25
C SER A 940 6.05 -57.08 -25.20
N ILE A 941 4.79 -56.62 -25.22
CA ILE A 941 3.63 -57.43 -25.52
C ILE A 941 3.19 -57.12 -26.95
N ARG A 942 3.14 -58.14 -27.80
CA ARG A 942 2.70 -58.05 -29.19
C ARG A 942 1.38 -58.80 -29.36
N LEU A 943 0.33 -58.08 -29.73
CA LEU A 943 -0.99 -58.64 -30.04
C LEU A 943 -1.04 -59.13 -31.50
N VAL A 944 -2.00 -60.00 -31.83
CA VAL A 944 -2.16 -60.55 -33.20
C VAL A 944 -2.42 -59.46 -34.25
N ASN A 945 -3.08 -58.37 -33.85
CA ASN A 945 -3.35 -57.20 -34.71
C ASN A 945 -2.12 -56.31 -34.96
N GLY A 946 -0.92 -56.70 -34.51
CA GLY A 946 0.34 -55.98 -34.71
C GLY A 946 0.61 -54.87 -33.68
N LYS A 947 -0.36 -54.53 -32.82
CA LYS A 947 -0.16 -53.53 -31.76
C LYS A 947 0.86 -54.06 -30.75
N THR A 948 1.91 -53.26 -30.51
CA THR A 948 2.98 -53.60 -29.58
C THR A 948 3.11 -52.51 -28.52
N ILE A 949 3.13 -52.90 -27.25
CA ILE A 949 3.47 -52.04 -26.12
C ILE A 949 4.76 -52.56 -25.47
N SER A 950 5.67 -51.67 -25.09
CA SER A 950 6.97 -52.06 -24.52
C SER A 950 7.33 -51.25 -23.30
N LYS A 951 8.01 -51.87 -22.34
CA LYS A 951 8.55 -51.20 -21.14
C LYS A 951 9.97 -51.67 -20.86
N LYS A 952 10.85 -50.72 -20.53
CA LYS A 952 12.23 -51.03 -20.16
C LYS A 952 12.30 -51.55 -18.74
N ILE A 953 13.11 -52.57 -18.55
CA ILE A 953 13.52 -53.08 -17.25
C ILE A 953 15.04 -53.04 -17.13
N LEU A 954 15.53 -52.78 -15.92
CA LEU A 954 16.93 -52.94 -15.59
C LEU A 954 17.11 -54.24 -14.80
N ILE A 955 17.84 -55.20 -15.34
CA ILE A 955 18.28 -56.39 -14.60
C ILE A 955 19.52 -56.01 -13.80
N VAL A 956 19.42 -56.08 -12.47
CA VAL A 956 20.50 -55.82 -11.51
C VAL A 956 20.74 -57.14 -10.78
N LYS A 957 21.67 -57.95 -11.28
CA LYS A 957 22.01 -59.27 -10.71
C LYS A 957 23.19 -59.18 -9.78
#